data_AF-A0A2N1JE98-F1
#
_entry.id   AF-A0A2N1JE98-F1
#
_cell.length_a   1.000
_cell.length_b   1.000
_cell.length_c   1.000
_cell.angle_alpha   90.00
_cell.angle_beta   90.00
_cell.angle_gamma   90.00
#
_symmetry.space_group_name_H-M   'P 1'
#
loop_
_entity.id
_entity.type
_entity.pdbx_description
1 polymer ?
#
loop_
_entity_poly.entity_id
_entity_poly.type
_entity_poly.pdbx_seq_one_letter_code
_entity_poly.pdbx_strand_id
1 'polypeptide(L)'
;MCQRVRNFAHASFFLDGVVPSSGIQHNGGLWNSVRGIWFAPAPSAQYVQYEHSASDALFALTWGIVLLALRGVLMRVLFVPIAHVLVKRPAPDKLNQLSHRAKYEKNIDRFGEQFWAVVLYCTSFLLVCTSAYRQKLWPWDPKMLWQDYPQTTLDGLTKAMYLWEASNYVHQVFVINLEQRRSDYVQMFFHHIVTLLLIGGSYVGNFTRIGTVILLLLDPSDVLLALAKMLKYMGWQTLCDIMFGAFMISWTIFRHIFYMIVLKSCIMDAPRLIKFAPTIDIQSGYAFTKTSFRIFIGLLIVLQLVLLVWYSMILKVAMRVVTNDGAIDSRSDEESEEAYLRDYVWPDTYLVWKIHDGCIVEAKRPMSFDQLLVPPSPGDEPPRVMELYEVLRALKWAQRDERVRGIVADFSALHVPPTVAPQRLGLAQMEEILQALHEFHAAKHEQFGADHTASIAWTDTFDNQGAYLLASGFDRVYMQPSGQVPLVGLSSQIPFFKRLLHWAGIRVHAEAREEYKSMVSPFIQETLPPAQLAEHSKLLGELNRGYAYAVGVSRFANLAPCEATDRVAALAHNGPFTAKEAKDNGLIDDICYKRDILKQLLTPEELELEKTGGNALRRFKTLMHYAQTSDDTFARTLSKDEVVRVGVVYLLGGISNASGPFSVSAAIQGLKEAVQDPEIKTIVLRIDSGGGDVVASETLWDAVRRVRSEFGKPVIASFGNTAASGAYYVATATDTIFAGENTVTGSIGVAALRPTITHALLDRLQLNVQGFFTGSSAQSTLQDLDADQLAHMKKSIDATYADFLDKVKQGRALSNDVLREVAGGRVMTGLTAWTQCAIGAAQSGAPGAALSAQGTTLQDAAALLSQWRTESKTGTSGNDAIYVERQGPFTNVHSLQDAAQEAQDAAIQADLARISHQTSPYGRGLIDAIGGLWDAAMHATNLTLQMEAKALQEQHQVSEEEAMAMLRPKCGRADNPTHAHALTADMYHSGSAYSSLASRESLTLARCFAHS
;
A
#
# COMPACT_ATOMS: atom_id res chain seq x y z
N MET A 1 34.51 -19.82 -3.14
CA MET A 1 33.09 -19.98 -3.54
C MET A 1 32.83 -21.34 -4.18
N CYS A 2 33.57 -21.75 -5.21
CA CYS A 2 33.47 -23.11 -5.79
C CYS A 2 33.69 -24.26 -4.78
N GLN A 3 34.55 -24.10 -3.77
CA GLN A 3 34.74 -25.11 -2.71
C GLN A 3 33.56 -25.17 -1.72
N ARG A 4 32.88 -24.04 -1.45
CA ARG A 4 31.66 -23.99 -0.61
C ARG A 4 30.43 -24.51 -1.38
N VAL A 5 30.36 -24.24 -2.68
CA VAL A 5 29.37 -24.83 -3.60
C VAL A 5 29.61 -26.34 -3.74
N ARG A 6 30.87 -26.80 -3.80
CA ARG A 6 31.23 -28.22 -3.79
C ARG A 6 30.83 -28.91 -2.46
N ASN A 7 31.06 -28.27 -1.32
CA ASN A 7 30.65 -28.80 -0.01
C ASN A 7 29.12 -28.78 0.19
N PHE A 8 28.42 -27.79 -0.37
CA PHE A 8 26.96 -27.71 -0.36
C PHE A 8 26.32 -28.73 -1.31
N ALA A 9 26.96 -29.00 -2.47
CA ALA A 9 26.55 -30.05 -3.40
C ALA A 9 26.75 -31.46 -2.81
N HIS A 10 27.83 -31.70 -2.06
CA HIS A 10 28.03 -32.94 -1.31
C HIS A 10 27.00 -33.17 -0.20
N ALA A 11 26.46 -32.09 0.38
CA ALA A 11 25.45 -32.18 1.44
C ALA A 11 24.00 -32.33 0.91
N SER A 12 23.75 -32.14 -0.39
CA SER A 12 22.38 -31.89 -0.88
C SER A 12 21.84 -32.80 -2.01
N PHE A 13 22.59 -33.74 -2.64
CA PHE A 13 21.98 -34.71 -3.57
C PHE A 13 22.69 -36.08 -3.68
N PHE A 14 21.92 -37.15 -3.42
CA PHE A 14 21.55 -38.24 -4.35
C PHE A 14 22.58 -39.00 -5.22
N LEU A 15 23.89 -38.94 -4.98
CA LEU A 15 24.84 -39.74 -5.78
C LEU A 15 25.79 -40.67 -5.00
N ASP A 16 25.87 -40.58 -3.67
CA ASP A 16 26.73 -41.51 -2.89
C ASP A 16 26.16 -42.93 -2.73
N GLY A 17 24.90 -43.17 -3.15
CA GLY A 17 24.24 -44.49 -3.02
C GLY A 17 23.75 -45.12 -4.33
N VAL A 18 23.90 -44.45 -5.48
CA VAL A 18 23.40 -44.96 -6.77
C VAL A 18 24.47 -45.73 -7.56
N VAL A 19 25.74 -45.62 -7.16
CA VAL A 19 26.86 -46.35 -7.79
C VAL A 19 27.72 -46.98 -6.68
N PRO A 20 27.94 -48.32 -6.67
CA PRO A 20 28.88 -48.92 -5.73
C PRO A 20 30.29 -48.38 -6.02
N SER A 21 31.01 -47.97 -4.98
CA SER A 21 32.38 -47.44 -5.07
C SER A 21 33.45 -48.46 -5.49
N SER A 22 33.05 -49.66 -5.90
CA SER A 22 33.95 -50.70 -6.40
C SER A 22 33.41 -51.30 -7.71
N GLY A 23 33.83 -50.76 -8.86
CA GLY A 23 33.67 -51.49 -10.12
C GLY A 23 33.48 -50.73 -11.44
N ILE A 24 33.71 -49.42 -11.55
CA ILE A 24 33.69 -48.75 -12.86
C ILE A 24 35.12 -48.44 -13.30
N GLN A 25 35.70 -49.32 -14.11
CA GLN A 25 36.81 -48.94 -14.97
C GLN A 25 36.32 -47.84 -15.93
N HIS A 26 36.95 -46.68 -15.86
CA HIS A 26 36.75 -45.55 -16.78
C HIS A 26 37.02 -46.00 -18.22
N ASN A 27 35.99 -46.28 -19.02
CA ASN A 27 36.07 -46.30 -20.49
C ASN A 27 34.69 -46.25 -21.20
N GLY A 28 33.73 -45.46 -20.69
CA GLY A 28 32.46 -45.22 -21.38
C GLY A 28 31.93 -43.81 -21.15
N GLY A 29 31.62 -43.07 -22.22
CA GLY A 29 31.16 -41.68 -22.16
C GLY A 29 29.81 -41.47 -21.44
N LEU A 30 29.45 -40.21 -21.20
CA LEU A 30 28.29 -39.74 -20.42
C LEU A 30 26.98 -40.51 -20.69
N TRP A 31 26.76 -40.92 -21.94
CA TRP A 31 25.57 -41.69 -22.36
C TRP A 31 25.52 -43.10 -21.75
N ASN A 32 26.66 -43.77 -21.54
CA ASN A 32 26.72 -45.07 -20.87
C ASN A 32 26.53 -44.94 -19.35
N SER A 33 26.95 -43.83 -18.74
CA SER A 33 26.69 -43.54 -17.32
C SER A 33 25.22 -43.26 -17.05
N VAL A 34 24.55 -42.47 -17.90
CA VAL A 34 23.10 -42.25 -17.82
C VAL A 34 22.36 -43.56 -18.08
N ARG A 35 22.76 -44.34 -19.09
CA ARG A 35 22.13 -45.64 -19.38
C ARG A 35 22.32 -46.66 -18.25
N GLY A 36 23.45 -46.64 -17.56
CA GLY A 36 23.73 -47.49 -16.38
C GLY A 36 22.89 -47.13 -15.14
N ILE A 37 22.56 -45.85 -14.95
CA ILE A 37 21.70 -45.38 -13.85
C ILE A 37 20.23 -45.76 -14.08
N TRP A 38 19.77 -45.75 -15.34
CA TRP A 38 18.34 -45.90 -15.66
C TRP A 38 17.94 -47.29 -16.19
N PHE A 39 18.83 -48.05 -16.85
CA PHE A 39 18.45 -49.25 -17.63
C PHE A 39 19.31 -50.52 -17.42
N ALA A 40 20.23 -50.56 -16.44
CA ALA A 40 21.04 -51.75 -16.18
C ALA A 40 20.19 -52.93 -15.61
N PRO A 41 20.31 -54.17 -16.12
CA PRO A 41 19.68 -55.33 -15.50
C PRO A 41 20.35 -55.65 -14.16
N ALA A 42 19.55 -56.09 -13.19
CA ALA A 42 19.95 -56.21 -11.78
C ALA A 42 21.21 -57.08 -11.56
N PRO A 43 22.32 -56.52 -11.05
CA PRO A 43 23.39 -57.30 -10.45
C PRO A 43 23.08 -57.60 -8.98
N SER A 44 23.50 -58.77 -8.52
CA SER A 44 23.21 -59.39 -7.22
C SER A 44 23.94 -58.78 -6.00
N ALA A 45 24.08 -57.45 -5.91
CA ALA A 45 24.81 -56.79 -4.82
C ALA A 45 23.92 -55.82 -4.02
N GLN A 46 23.98 -55.94 -2.69
CA GLN A 46 23.23 -55.18 -1.68
C GLN A 46 23.21 -53.66 -1.96
N TYR A 47 22.03 -53.11 -2.25
CA TYR A 47 21.81 -51.66 -2.25
C TYR A 47 21.88 -51.10 -0.83
N VAL A 48 22.44 -49.90 -0.68
CA VAL A 48 22.34 -49.11 0.55
C VAL A 48 20.85 -48.86 0.85
N GLN A 49 20.42 -49.32 2.01
CA GLN A 49 19.06 -49.21 2.50
C GLN A 49 18.96 -47.96 3.38
N TYR A 50 17.95 -47.12 3.14
CA TYR A 50 17.75 -45.87 3.87
C TYR A 50 16.56 -45.98 4.84
N GLU A 51 16.77 -45.53 6.06
CA GLU A 51 15.71 -45.41 7.07
C GLU A 51 14.89 -44.13 6.90
N HIS A 52 13.70 -44.13 7.49
CA HIS A 52 12.86 -42.94 7.59
C HIS A 52 13.40 -41.99 8.67
N SER A 53 13.41 -40.69 8.39
CA SER A 53 13.87 -39.67 9.35
C SER A 53 12.87 -38.52 9.45
N ALA A 54 12.76 -37.91 10.64
CA ALA A 54 11.99 -36.67 10.81
C ALA A 54 12.53 -35.52 9.93
N SER A 55 13.83 -35.55 9.57
CA SER A 55 14.42 -34.59 8.64
C SER A 55 13.87 -34.67 7.22
N ASP A 56 13.23 -35.79 6.84
CA ASP A 56 12.64 -36.00 5.52
C ASP A 56 11.44 -35.06 5.30
N ALA A 57 10.69 -34.72 6.36
CA ALA A 57 9.61 -33.72 6.29
C ALA A 57 10.15 -32.30 6.07
N LEU A 58 11.27 -31.97 6.73
CA LEU A 58 11.96 -30.69 6.53
C LEU A 58 12.51 -30.58 5.10
N PHE A 59 13.00 -31.69 4.55
CA PHE A 59 13.42 -31.78 3.15
C PHE A 59 12.25 -31.43 2.22
N ALA A 60 11.09 -32.08 2.39
CA ALA A 60 9.92 -31.84 1.54
C ALA A 60 9.43 -30.38 1.60
N LEU A 61 9.43 -29.77 2.80
CA LEU A 61 9.07 -28.36 2.97
C LEU A 61 10.08 -27.43 2.28
N THR A 62 11.37 -27.67 2.49
CA THR A 62 12.45 -26.85 1.92
C THR A 62 12.44 -26.94 0.39
N TRP A 63 12.33 -28.15 -0.15
CA TRP A 63 12.30 -28.38 -1.58
C TRP A 63 11.00 -27.90 -2.23
N GLY A 64 9.88 -27.91 -1.51
CA GLY A 64 8.65 -27.24 -1.96
C GLY A 64 8.85 -25.74 -2.20
N ILE A 65 9.59 -25.07 -1.31
CA ILE A 65 9.95 -23.64 -1.46
C ILE A 65 10.94 -23.44 -2.62
N VAL A 66 11.92 -24.33 -2.76
CA VAL A 66 12.88 -24.28 -3.88
C VAL A 66 12.16 -24.45 -5.22
N LEU A 67 11.22 -25.38 -5.32
CA LEU A 67 10.40 -25.56 -6.52
C LEU A 67 9.56 -24.33 -6.83
N LEU A 68 9.04 -23.63 -5.81
CA LEU A 68 8.30 -22.38 -6.00
C LEU A 68 9.19 -21.27 -6.57
N ALA A 69 10.40 -21.12 -6.03
CA ALA A 69 11.37 -20.17 -6.55
C ALA A 69 11.81 -20.53 -7.98
N LEU A 70 12.07 -21.81 -8.23
CA LEU A 70 12.45 -22.33 -9.54
C LEU A 70 11.35 -22.10 -10.58
N ARG A 71 10.09 -22.33 -10.23
CA ARG A 71 8.92 -21.99 -11.06
C ARG A 71 8.96 -20.51 -11.43
N GLY A 72 9.11 -19.61 -10.47
CA GLY A 72 9.17 -18.16 -10.73
C GLY A 72 10.28 -17.77 -11.71
N VAL A 73 11.46 -18.36 -11.57
CA VAL A 73 12.60 -18.12 -12.48
C VAL A 73 12.34 -18.70 -13.87
N LEU A 74 11.94 -19.98 -13.97
CA LEU A 74 11.73 -20.65 -15.26
C LEU A 74 10.54 -20.06 -16.02
N MET A 75 9.49 -19.63 -15.33
CA MET A 75 8.38 -18.90 -15.95
C MET A 75 8.89 -17.65 -16.68
N ARG A 76 9.70 -16.83 -16.02
CA ARG A 76 10.22 -15.57 -16.58
C ARG A 76 11.30 -15.77 -17.64
N VAL A 77 12.24 -16.69 -17.41
CA VAL A 77 13.46 -16.83 -18.23
C VAL A 77 13.27 -17.78 -19.41
N LEU A 78 12.38 -18.77 -19.30
CA LEU A 78 12.28 -19.86 -20.28
C LEU A 78 10.85 -20.02 -20.83
N PHE A 79 9.86 -20.28 -19.98
CA PHE A 79 8.54 -20.71 -20.44
C PHE A 79 7.75 -19.58 -21.11
N VAL A 80 7.70 -18.37 -20.53
CA VAL A 80 7.02 -17.22 -21.14
C VAL A 80 7.70 -16.79 -22.45
N PRO A 81 9.04 -16.70 -22.56
CA PRO A 81 9.70 -16.45 -23.85
C PRO A 81 9.39 -17.48 -24.93
N ILE A 82 9.36 -18.77 -24.58
CA ILE A 82 8.96 -19.83 -25.53
C ILE A 82 7.48 -19.70 -25.91
N ALA A 83 6.61 -19.36 -24.95
CA ALA A 83 5.20 -19.14 -25.19
C ALA A 83 4.96 -18.02 -26.22
N HIS A 84 5.71 -16.92 -26.16
CA HIS A 84 5.62 -15.83 -27.14
C HIS A 84 5.94 -16.27 -28.58
N VAL A 85 6.75 -17.33 -28.75
CA VAL A 85 7.12 -17.88 -30.06
C VAL A 85 6.09 -18.90 -30.55
N LEU A 86 5.55 -19.72 -29.65
CA LEU A 86 4.71 -20.87 -30.01
C LEU A 86 3.20 -20.60 -29.95
N VAL A 87 2.74 -19.65 -29.12
CA VAL A 87 1.32 -19.29 -29.01
C VAL A 87 0.89 -18.53 -30.25
N LYS A 88 -0.26 -18.91 -30.82
CA LYS A 88 -0.74 -18.33 -32.07
C LYS A 88 -1.07 -16.84 -31.89
N ARG A 89 -0.30 -15.97 -32.56
CA ARG A 89 -0.52 -14.52 -32.53
C ARG A 89 -1.77 -14.12 -33.34
N PRO A 90 -2.66 -13.26 -32.79
CA PRO A 90 -3.77 -12.69 -33.54
C PRO A 90 -3.30 -11.83 -34.72
N ALA A 91 -4.19 -11.60 -35.70
CA ALA A 91 -3.95 -10.62 -36.76
C ALA A 91 -3.67 -9.22 -36.18
N PRO A 92 -2.82 -8.38 -36.81
CA PRO A 92 -2.42 -7.07 -36.29
C PRO A 92 -3.61 -6.18 -35.91
N ASP A 93 -4.65 -6.15 -36.75
CA ASP A 93 -5.85 -5.35 -36.54
C ASP A 93 -6.63 -5.74 -35.28
N LYS A 94 -6.60 -7.04 -34.92
CA LYS A 94 -7.18 -7.52 -33.66
C LYS A 94 -6.26 -7.25 -32.48
N LEU A 95 -4.94 -7.36 -32.64
CA LEU A 95 -3.98 -7.11 -31.56
C LEU A 95 -3.96 -5.63 -31.10
N ASN A 96 -4.34 -4.70 -31.99
CA ASN A 96 -4.51 -3.28 -31.65
C ASN A 96 -5.70 -3.03 -30.72
N GLN A 97 -6.62 -4.00 -30.58
CA GLN A 97 -7.70 -3.93 -29.60
C GLN A 97 -7.21 -4.50 -28.26
N LEU A 98 -7.29 -3.69 -27.20
CA LEU A 98 -6.80 -4.03 -25.86
C LEU A 98 -7.37 -5.36 -25.32
N SER A 99 -8.62 -5.71 -25.67
CA SER A 99 -9.27 -6.99 -25.32
C SER A 99 -8.51 -8.20 -25.86
N HIS A 100 -8.17 -8.17 -27.15
CA HIS A 100 -7.48 -9.24 -27.84
C HIS A 100 -6.00 -9.33 -27.44
N ARG A 101 -5.36 -8.19 -27.16
CA ARG A 101 -4.00 -8.17 -26.59
C ARG A 101 -3.96 -8.78 -25.20
N ALA A 102 -4.86 -8.39 -24.29
CA ALA A 102 -4.93 -8.96 -22.95
C ALA A 102 -5.25 -10.47 -22.98
N LYS A 103 -6.15 -10.91 -23.87
CA LYS A 103 -6.45 -12.33 -24.07
C LYS A 103 -5.23 -13.13 -24.59
N TYR A 104 -4.44 -12.52 -25.47
CA TYR A 104 -3.20 -13.12 -25.97
C TYR A 104 -2.14 -13.26 -24.88
N GLU A 105 -1.87 -12.21 -24.10
CA GLU A 105 -0.93 -12.25 -22.97
C GLU A 105 -1.37 -13.27 -21.90
N LYS A 106 -2.67 -13.33 -21.60
CA LYS A 106 -3.21 -14.35 -20.68
C LYS A 106 -2.98 -15.78 -21.22
N ASN A 107 -3.13 -16.00 -22.52
CA ASN A 107 -2.84 -17.30 -23.12
C ASN A 107 -1.35 -17.67 -23.05
N ILE A 108 -0.45 -16.67 -23.14
CA ILE A 108 1.00 -16.86 -22.95
C ILE A 108 1.28 -17.33 -21.52
N ASP A 109 0.74 -16.65 -20.52
CA ASP A 109 0.93 -17.03 -19.11
C ASP A 109 0.36 -18.43 -18.83
N ARG A 110 -0.85 -18.72 -19.31
CA ARG A 110 -1.47 -20.05 -19.18
C ARG A 110 -0.66 -21.14 -19.88
N PHE A 111 -0.10 -20.88 -21.06
CA PHE A 111 0.80 -21.82 -21.73
C PHE A 111 2.03 -22.08 -20.87
N GLY A 112 2.64 -21.05 -20.30
CA GLY A 112 3.78 -21.18 -19.38
C GLY A 112 3.47 -22.04 -18.16
N GLU A 113 2.30 -21.83 -17.54
CA GLU A 113 1.82 -22.64 -16.41
C GLU A 113 1.67 -24.12 -16.80
N GLN A 114 1.11 -24.41 -17.98
CA GLN A 114 0.98 -25.79 -18.47
C GLN A 114 2.33 -26.40 -18.81
N PHE A 115 3.28 -25.61 -19.33
CA PHE A 115 4.65 -26.06 -19.59
C PHE A 115 5.32 -26.53 -18.30
N TRP A 116 5.26 -25.71 -17.24
CA TRP A 116 5.78 -26.07 -15.93
C TRP A 116 5.13 -27.36 -15.40
N ALA A 117 3.81 -27.49 -15.54
CA ALA A 117 3.08 -28.70 -15.16
C ALA A 117 3.58 -29.93 -15.92
N VAL A 118 3.81 -29.85 -17.24
CA VAL A 118 4.38 -30.95 -18.03
C VAL A 118 5.77 -31.36 -17.52
N VAL A 119 6.63 -30.40 -17.18
CA VAL A 119 7.97 -30.70 -16.64
C VAL A 119 7.87 -31.45 -15.31
N LEU A 120 7.02 -30.99 -14.40
CA LEU A 120 6.82 -31.64 -13.10
C LEU A 120 6.19 -33.03 -13.25
N TYR A 121 5.11 -33.16 -14.03
CA TYR A 121 4.42 -34.44 -14.18
C TYR A 121 5.27 -35.47 -14.94
N CYS A 122 6.04 -35.06 -15.95
CA CYS A 122 6.95 -35.98 -16.64
C CYS A 122 8.08 -36.47 -15.73
N THR A 123 8.67 -35.58 -14.92
CA THR A 123 9.74 -35.97 -13.98
C THR A 123 9.22 -36.90 -12.89
N SER A 124 8.07 -36.57 -12.31
CA SER A 124 7.31 -37.40 -11.38
C SER A 124 7.02 -38.79 -11.94
N PHE A 125 6.34 -38.85 -13.10
CA PHE A 125 5.96 -40.10 -13.76
C PHE A 125 7.16 -41.00 -14.08
N LEU A 126 8.28 -40.43 -14.54
CA LEU A 126 9.51 -41.19 -14.83
C LEU A 126 10.12 -41.80 -13.56
N LEU A 127 10.18 -41.05 -12.45
CA LEU A 127 10.69 -41.54 -11.17
C LEU A 127 9.81 -42.67 -10.62
N VAL A 128 8.49 -42.47 -10.62
CA VAL A 128 7.51 -43.45 -10.13
C VAL A 128 7.53 -44.71 -10.98
N CYS A 129 7.53 -44.60 -12.32
CA CYS A 129 7.64 -45.75 -13.22
C CYS A 129 8.91 -46.56 -12.99
N THR A 130 10.05 -45.88 -12.82
CA THR A 130 11.33 -46.56 -12.63
C THR A 130 11.38 -47.28 -11.29
N SER A 131 10.86 -46.66 -10.22
CA SER A 131 10.74 -47.29 -8.90
C SER A 131 9.79 -48.51 -8.93
N ALA A 132 8.60 -48.36 -9.55
CA ALA A 132 7.63 -49.44 -9.70
C ALA A 132 8.20 -50.62 -10.51
N TYR A 133 8.92 -50.35 -11.60
CA TYR A 133 9.59 -51.37 -12.42
C TYR A 133 10.64 -52.15 -11.62
N ARG A 134 11.50 -51.45 -10.86
CA ARG A 134 12.55 -52.10 -10.04
C ARG A 134 11.97 -52.98 -8.93
N GLN A 135 10.93 -52.51 -8.26
CA GLN A 135 10.25 -53.25 -7.21
C GLN A 135 9.27 -54.31 -7.75
N LYS A 136 9.10 -54.39 -9.08
CA LYS A 136 8.12 -55.26 -9.77
C LYS A 136 6.68 -55.03 -9.27
N LEU A 137 6.36 -53.80 -8.92
CA LEU A 137 5.06 -53.39 -8.39
C LEU A 137 4.16 -52.96 -9.53
N TRP A 138 3.14 -53.79 -9.81
CA TRP A 138 2.18 -53.49 -10.87
C TRP A 138 0.75 -53.62 -10.35
N PRO A 139 -0.18 -52.78 -10.84
CA PRO A 139 -1.56 -52.77 -10.34
C PRO A 139 -2.32 -54.09 -10.63
N TRP A 140 -1.87 -54.90 -11.58
CA TRP A 140 -2.47 -56.19 -11.93
C TRP A 140 -1.98 -57.38 -11.08
N ASP A 141 -0.94 -57.21 -10.26
CA ASP A 141 -0.52 -58.21 -9.26
C ASP A 141 -0.50 -57.59 -7.86
N PRO A 142 -1.67 -57.28 -7.28
CA PRO A 142 -1.75 -56.49 -6.07
C PRO A 142 -1.37 -57.29 -4.80
N LYS A 143 -1.00 -58.57 -4.92
CA LYS A 143 -0.50 -59.39 -3.80
C LYS A 143 0.92 -59.01 -3.42
N MET A 144 1.73 -58.56 -4.38
CA MET A 144 3.11 -58.10 -4.17
C MET A 144 3.19 -56.86 -3.25
N LEU A 145 2.08 -56.11 -3.13
CA LEU A 145 1.98 -54.92 -2.29
C LEU A 145 2.15 -55.23 -0.79
N TRP A 146 1.79 -56.44 -0.36
CA TRP A 146 1.71 -56.82 1.06
C TRP A 146 2.81 -57.78 1.50
N GLN A 147 3.64 -58.27 0.58
CA GLN A 147 4.72 -59.21 0.90
C GLN A 147 5.79 -58.53 1.77
N ASP A 148 6.26 -59.25 2.78
CA ASP A 148 7.35 -58.83 3.68
C ASP A 148 7.11 -57.49 4.39
N TYR A 149 5.84 -57.16 4.69
CA TYR A 149 5.51 -56.01 5.53
C TYR A 149 5.87 -56.29 7.00
N PRO A 150 6.48 -55.33 7.73
CA PRO A 150 6.81 -53.96 7.33
C PRO A 150 8.15 -53.82 6.61
N GLN A 151 8.20 -53.00 5.55
CA GLN A 151 9.47 -52.58 4.95
C GLN A 151 10.00 -51.35 5.69
N THR A 152 10.91 -51.55 6.64
CA THR A 152 11.47 -50.47 7.47
C THR A 152 12.58 -49.67 6.78
N THR A 153 13.09 -50.16 5.66
CA THR A 153 14.08 -49.46 4.83
C THR A 153 13.66 -49.39 3.37
N LEU A 154 14.09 -48.32 2.70
CA LEU A 154 13.84 -48.07 1.29
C LEU A 154 15.14 -48.07 0.50
N ASP A 155 15.09 -48.54 -0.76
CA ASP A 155 16.16 -48.26 -1.70
C ASP A 155 16.21 -46.76 -2.03
N GLY A 156 17.39 -46.27 -2.38
CA GLY A 156 17.62 -44.84 -2.61
C GLY A 156 16.66 -44.22 -3.62
N LEU A 157 16.33 -44.93 -4.72
CA LEU A 157 15.43 -44.40 -5.76
C LEU A 157 14.01 -44.23 -5.24
N THR A 158 13.50 -45.21 -4.49
CA THR A 158 12.17 -45.15 -3.89
C THR A 158 12.07 -44.04 -2.85
N LYS A 159 13.12 -43.85 -2.04
CA LYS A 159 13.19 -42.71 -1.12
C LYS A 159 13.22 -41.36 -1.88
N ALA A 160 13.98 -41.26 -2.97
CA ALA A 160 14.03 -40.07 -3.83
C ALA A 160 12.66 -39.66 -4.34
N MET A 161 11.95 -40.65 -4.89
CA MET A 161 10.65 -40.47 -5.49
C MET A 161 9.64 -39.97 -4.45
N TYR A 162 9.58 -40.59 -3.28
CA TYR A 162 8.68 -40.15 -2.20
C TYR A 162 8.94 -38.71 -1.73
N LEU A 163 10.21 -38.35 -1.55
CA LEU A 163 10.59 -36.99 -1.14
C LEU A 163 10.29 -35.97 -2.24
N TRP A 164 10.53 -36.32 -3.51
CA TRP A 164 10.19 -35.49 -4.65
C TRP A 164 8.69 -35.25 -4.75
N GLU A 165 7.87 -36.30 -4.65
CA GLU A 165 6.41 -36.16 -4.68
C GLU A 165 5.89 -35.33 -3.52
N ALA A 166 6.35 -35.60 -2.29
CA ALA A 166 5.98 -34.78 -1.13
C ALA A 166 6.34 -33.30 -1.35
N SER A 167 7.53 -33.01 -1.90
CA SER A 167 7.97 -31.65 -2.23
C SER A 167 7.09 -31.00 -3.29
N ASN A 168 6.71 -31.75 -4.33
CA ASN A 168 5.87 -31.28 -5.42
C ASN A 168 4.45 -30.91 -4.92
N TYR A 169 3.83 -31.77 -4.11
CA TYR A 169 2.51 -31.48 -3.54
C TYR A 169 2.54 -30.32 -2.54
N VAL A 170 3.59 -30.20 -1.72
CA VAL A 170 3.80 -29.01 -0.86
C VAL A 170 3.89 -27.74 -1.72
N HIS A 171 4.72 -27.76 -2.77
CA HIS A 171 4.83 -26.67 -3.72
C HIS A 171 3.46 -26.29 -4.33
N GLN A 172 2.66 -27.27 -4.75
CA GLN A 172 1.34 -27.02 -5.35
C GLN A 172 0.33 -26.42 -4.35
N VAL A 173 0.43 -26.73 -3.04
CA VAL A 173 -0.36 -26.07 -1.99
C VAL A 173 -0.04 -24.57 -1.90
N PHE A 174 1.22 -24.17 -2.10
CA PHE A 174 1.54 -22.74 -2.19
C PHE A 174 1.01 -22.12 -3.48
N VAL A 175 1.22 -22.78 -4.62
CA VAL A 175 0.81 -22.26 -5.93
C VAL A 175 -0.70 -22.04 -6.02
N ILE A 176 -1.54 -22.95 -5.53
CA ILE A 176 -3.00 -22.81 -5.59
C ILE A 176 -3.53 -21.62 -4.75
N ASN A 177 -2.77 -21.17 -3.75
CA ASN A 177 -3.12 -19.99 -2.94
C ASN A 177 -2.54 -18.69 -3.49
N LEU A 178 -1.53 -18.77 -4.37
CA LEU A 178 -0.92 -17.63 -5.05
C LEU A 178 -1.58 -17.34 -6.40
N GLU A 179 -2.03 -18.36 -7.12
CA GLU A 179 -2.76 -18.22 -8.39
C GLU A 179 -4.22 -17.82 -8.16
N GLN A 180 -4.85 -17.22 -9.18
CA GLN A 180 -6.27 -16.92 -9.16
C GLN A 180 -7.08 -18.20 -8.91
N ARG A 181 -8.01 -18.13 -7.95
CA ARG A 181 -8.86 -19.27 -7.57
C ARG A 181 -9.72 -19.70 -8.75
N ARG A 182 -9.59 -20.96 -9.13
CA ARG A 182 -10.40 -21.60 -10.16
C ARG A 182 -11.70 -22.12 -9.55
N SER A 183 -12.72 -22.33 -10.36
CA SER A 183 -14.02 -22.92 -9.97
C SER A 183 -13.95 -24.24 -9.18
N ASP A 184 -12.86 -25.02 -9.30
CA ASP A 184 -12.62 -26.26 -8.55
C ASP A 184 -11.62 -26.10 -7.38
N TYR A 185 -11.37 -24.87 -6.92
CA TYR A 185 -10.40 -24.56 -5.86
C TYR A 185 -10.59 -25.41 -4.60
N VAL A 186 -11.82 -25.56 -4.12
CA VAL A 186 -12.11 -26.30 -2.88
C VAL A 186 -11.75 -27.79 -3.05
N GLN A 187 -12.14 -28.38 -4.17
CA GLN A 187 -11.87 -29.78 -4.49
C GLN A 187 -10.36 -30.02 -4.67
N MET A 188 -9.68 -29.11 -5.38
CA MET A 188 -8.23 -29.17 -5.58
C MET A 188 -7.47 -28.99 -4.27
N PHE A 189 -7.78 -27.99 -3.45
CA PHE A 189 -7.13 -27.79 -2.16
C PHE A 189 -7.34 -28.99 -1.24
N PHE A 190 -8.57 -29.47 -1.12
CA PHE A 190 -8.89 -30.65 -0.32
C PHE A 190 -8.16 -31.91 -0.82
N HIS A 191 -8.08 -32.11 -2.13
CA HIS A 191 -7.29 -33.19 -2.73
C HIS A 191 -5.82 -33.14 -2.30
N HIS A 192 -5.17 -31.96 -2.35
CA HIS A 192 -3.75 -31.84 -1.99
C HIS A 192 -3.51 -32.18 -0.51
N ILE A 193 -4.41 -31.78 0.37
CA ILE A 193 -4.35 -32.14 1.80
C ILE A 193 -4.49 -33.66 1.97
N VAL A 194 -5.49 -34.28 1.34
CA VAL A 194 -5.70 -35.74 1.41
C VAL A 194 -4.50 -36.50 0.83
N THR A 195 -3.94 -36.04 -0.29
CA THR A 195 -2.79 -36.67 -0.94
C THR A 195 -1.52 -36.54 -0.09
N LEU A 196 -1.25 -35.38 0.52
CA LEU A 196 -0.13 -35.22 1.45
C LEU A 196 -0.28 -36.11 2.71
N LEU A 197 -1.50 -36.25 3.24
CA LEU A 197 -1.78 -37.16 4.34
C LEU A 197 -1.58 -38.63 3.93
N LEU A 198 -1.93 -39.00 2.70
CA LEU A 198 -1.69 -40.35 2.16
C LEU A 198 -0.20 -40.63 1.93
N ILE A 199 0.56 -39.68 1.38
CA ILE A 199 2.02 -39.81 1.17
C ILE A 199 2.73 -39.89 2.51
N GLY A 200 2.44 -38.97 3.44
CA GLY A 200 3.06 -38.97 4.77
C GLY A 200 2.65 -40.19 5.60
N GLY A 201 1.37 -40.54 5.57
CA GLY A 201 0.83 -41.71 6.27
C GLY A 201 1.36 -43.04 5.72
N SER A 202 1.53 -43.17 4.41
CA SER A 202 2.13 -44.36 3.81
C SER A 202 3.63 -44.46 4.07
N TYR A 203 4.33 -43.32 4.12
CA TYR A 203 5.76 -43.26 4.47
C TYR A 203 6.00 -43.67 5.93
N VAL A 204 5.31 -43.02 6.88
CA VAL A 204 5.44 -43.34 8.32
C VAL A 204 4.93 -44.74 8.64
N GLY A 205 3.87 -45.20 7.95
CA GLY A 205 3.24 -46.50 8.17
C GLY A 205 3.92 -47.70 7.48
N ASN A 206 5.02 -47.48 6.74
CA ASN A 206 5.67 -48.49 5.89
C ASN A 206 4.73 -49.10 4.82
N PHE A 207 3.74 -48.33 4.35
CA PHE A 207 2.85 -48.69 3.23
C PHE A 207 3.37 -48.17 1.89
N THR A 208 4.69 -48.05 1.76
CA THR A 208 5.35 -47.33 0.66
C THR A 208 5.10 -47.97 -0.71
N ARG A 209 5.01 -49.30 -0.78
CA ARG A 209 4.66 -50.02 -2.01
C ARG A 209 3.28 -49.64 -2.55
N ILE A 210 2.30 -49.45 -1.65
CA ILE A 210 0.95 -49.03 -2.03
C ILE A 210 0.99 -47.61 -2.56
N GLY A 211 1.63 -46.70 -1.84
CA GLY A 211 1.72 -45.32 -2.30
C GLY A 211 2.48 -45.19 -3.63
N THR A 212 3.52 -46.01 -3.89
CA THR A 212 4.19 -46.07 -5.20
C THR A 212 3.21 -46.42 -6.32
N VAL A 213 2.35 -47.43 -6.12
CA VAL A 213 1.36 -47.81 -7.13
C VAL A 213 0.25 -46.77 -7.26
N ILE A 214 -0.20 -46.15 -6.15
CA ILE A 214 -1.20 -45.08 -6.23
C ILE A 214 -0.65 -43.87 -7.01
N LEU A 215 0.58 -43.42 -6.73
CA LEU A 215 1.24 -42.36 -7.50
C LEU A 215 1.35 -42.73 -8.99
N LEU A 216 1.74 -43.98 -9.29
CA LEU A 216 1.85 -44.48 -10.67
C LEU A 216 0.52 -44.37 -11.44
N LEU A 217 -0.62 -44.53 -10.75
CA LEU A 217 -1.94 -44.45 -11.36
C LEU A 217 -2.44 -43.01 -11.53
N LEU A 218 -1.91 -42.05 -10.77
CA LEU A 218 -2.34 -40.66 -10.84
C LEU A 218 -1.61 -39.93 -11.98
N ASP A 219 -0.29 -39.99 -12.03
CA ASP A 219 0.52 -39.10 -12.89
C ASP A 219 0.31 -39.19 -14.43
N PRO A 220 0.04 -40.37 -15.04
CA PRO A 220 0.04 -40.49 -16.52
C PRO A 220 -1.01 -39.62 -17.22
N SER A 221 -2.19 -39.45 -16.61
CA SER A 221 -3.28 -38.70 -17.22
C SER A 221 -3.01 -37.19 -17.20
N ASP A 222 -2.33 -36.68 -16.18
CA ASP A 222 -2.11 -35.24 -16.02
C ASP A 222 -1.09 -34.70 -17.03
N VAL A 223 -0.11 -35.52 -17.42
CA VAL A 223 0.80 -35.23 -18.55
C VAL A 223 0.02 -35.01 -19.85
N LEU A 224 -0.93 -35.89 -20.16
CA LEU A 224 -1.72 -35.81 -21.39
C LEU A 224 -2.63 -34.58 -21.41
N LEU A 225 -3.23 -34.23 -20.27
CA LEU A 225 -4.09 -33.05 -20.15
C LEU A 225 -3.30 -31.74 -20.30
N ALA A 226 -2.13 -31.63 -19.65
CA ALA A 226 -1.29 -30.44 -19.74
C ALA A 226 -0.77 -30.23 -21.19
N LEU A 227 -0.38 -31.32 -21.86
CA LEU A 227 0.01 -31.28 -23.28
C LEU A 227 -1.15 -30.89 -24.20
N ALA A 228 -2.36 -31.41 -23.97
CA ALA A 228 -3.55 -31.03 -24.75
C ALA A 228 -3.81 -29.51 -24.64
N LYS A 229 -3.69 -28.94 -23.43
CA LYS A 229 -3.84 -27.50 -23.21
C LYS A 229 -2.75 -26.67 -23.91
N MET A 230 -1.50 -27.12 -23.88
CA MET A 230 -0.43 -26.46 -24.63
C MET A 230 -0.72 -26.42 -26.14
N LEU A 231 -1.16 -27.55 -26.72
CA LEU A 231 -1.54 -27.65 -28.14
C LEU A 231 -2.72 -26.74 -28.49
N LYS A 232 -3.69 -26.60 -27.58
CA LYS A 232 -4.81 -25.64 -27.72
C LYS A 232 -4.30 -24.21 -27.87
N TYR A 233 -3.40 -23.76 -27.00
CA TYR A 233 -2.86 -22.39 -27.05
C TYR A 233 -1.98 -22.13 -28.29
N MET A 234 -1.34 -23.17 -28.83
CA MET A 234 -0.63 -23.12 -30.12
C MET A 234 -1.58 -23.09 -31.33
N GLY A 235 -2.88 -23.30 -31.12
CA GLY A 235 -3.91 -23.32 -32.17
C GLY A 235 -3.99 -24.64 -32.94
N TRP A 236 -3.43 -25.74 -32.41
CA TRP A 236 -3.43 -27.06 -33.03
C TRP A 236 -4.61 -27.91 -32.56
N GLN A 237 -5.83 -27.49 -32.92
CA GLN A 237 -7.08 -28.04 -32.38
C GLN A 237 -7.22 -29.57 -32.58
N THR A 238 -6.95 -30.09 -33.77
CA THR A 238 -7.07 -31.54 -34.06
C THR A 238 -6.16 -32.39 -33.17
N LEU A 239 -4.93 -31.95 -32.93
CA LEU A 239 -4.00 -32.66 -32.05
C LEU A 239 -4.39 -32.51 -30.57
N CYS A 240 -4.93 -31.35 -30.18
CA CYS A 240 -5.51 -31.14 -28.85
C CYS A 240 -6.66 -32.13 -28.60
N ASP A 241 -7.59 -32.29 -29.54
CA ASP A 241 -8.75 -33.19 -29.39
C ASP A 241 -8.30 -34.67 -29.31
N ILE A 242 -7.31 -35.09 -30.10
CA ILE A 242 -6.71 -36.44 -30.01
C ILE A 242 -6.07 -36.66 -28.63
N MET A 243 -5.27 -35.70 -28.15
CA MET A 243 -4.62 -35.78 -26.84
C MET A 243 -5.63 -35.77 -25.69
N PHE A 244 -6.71 -35.01 -25.82
CA PHE A 244 -7.82 -35.01 -24.87
C PHE A 244 -8.55 -36.36 -24.84
N GLY A 245 -8.78 -36.98 -26.01
CA GLY A 245 -9.32 -38.34 -26.09
C GLY A 245 -8.40 -39.38 -25.43
N ALA A 246 -7.09 -39.31 -25.68
CA ALA A 246 -6.10 -40.17 -25.03
C ALA A 246 -6.07 -39.96 -23.50
N PHE A 247 -6.18 -38.71 -23.05
CA PHE A 247 -6.32 -38.35 -21.64
C PHE A 247 -7.55 -39.02 -21.00
N MET A 248 -8.72 -38.97 -21.65
CA MET A 248 -9.94 -39.59 -21.12
C MET A 248 -9.83 -41.10 -20.96
N ILE A 249 -9.25 -41.77 -21.95
CA ILE A 249 -9.03 -43.23 -21.92
C ILE A 249 -8.06 -43.58 -20.79
N SER A 250 -6.93 -42.85 -20.71
CA SER A 250 -5.94 -42.99 -19.64
C SER A 250 -6.57 -42.80 -18.25
N TRP A 251 -7.31 -41.71 -18.05
CA TRP A 251 -7.98 -41.42 -16.77
C TRP A 251 -8.91 -42.54 -16.33
N THR A 252 -9.75 -43.02 -17.26
CA THR A 252 -10.71 -44.09 -16.96
C THR A 252 -10.00 -45.38 -16.55
N ILE A 253 -8.97 -45.78 -17.29
CA ILE A 253 -8.22 -47.01 -17.03
C ILE A 253 -7.45 -46.92 -15.70
N PHE A 254 -6.60 -45.91 -15.53
CA PHE A 254 -5.72 -45.84 -14.36
C PHE A 254 -6.48 -45.50 -13.08
N ARG A 255 -7.40 -44.52 -13.12
CA ARG A 255 -8.04 -43.97 -11.91
C ARG A 255 -9.39 -44.60 -11.55
N HIS A 256 -10.03 -45.34 -12.46
CA HIS A 256 -11.32 -46.00 -12.17
C HIS A 256 -11.31 -47.51 -12.34
N ILE A 257 -10.38 -48.08 -13.11
CA ILE A 257 -10.21 -49.54 -13.21
C ILE A 257 -9.09 -50.00 -12.27
N PHE A 258 -7.84 -49.61 -12.54
CA PHE A 258 -6.69 -50.09 -11.76
C PHE A 258 -6.70 -49.59 -10.31
N TYR A 259 -7.11 -48.34 -10.08
CA TYR A 259 -7.28 -47.82 -8.73
C TYR A 259 -8.23 -48.69 -7.89
N MET A 260 -9.35 -49.14 -8.47
CA MET A 260 -10.32 -49.97 -7.78
C MET A 260 -9.79 -51.38 -7.49
N ILE A 261 -8.92 -51.91 -8.37
CA ILE A 261 -8.23 -53.19 -8.13
C ILE A 261 -7.28 -53.07 -6.92
N VAL A 262 -6.52 -51.98 -6.83
CA VAL A 262 -5.62 -51.71 -5.69
C VAL A 262 -6.43 -51.49 -4.41
N LEU A 263 -7.49 -50.68 -4.45
CA LEU A 263 -8.37 -50.43 -3.30
C LEU A 263 -9.01 -51.72 -2.79
N LYS A 264 -9.46 -52.60 -3.69
CA LYS A 264 -10.00 -53.92 -3.34
C LYS A 264 -8.96 -54.77 -2.62
N SER A 265 -7.70 -54.78 -3.09
CA SER A 265 -6.61 -55.49 -2.42
C SER A 265 -6.33 -54.92 -1.02
N CYS A 266 -6.34 -53.59 -0.86
CA CYS A 266 -6.22 -52.95 0.45
C CYS A 266 -7.31 -53.38 1.43
N ILE A 267 -8.56 -53.51 0.98
CA ILE A 267 -9.69 -53.88 1.83
C ILE A 267 -9.72 -55.39 2.12
N MET A 268 -9.44 -56.23 1.11
CA MET A 268 -9.67 -57.68 1.18
C MET A 268 -8.41 -58.50 1.44
N ASP A 269 -7.30 -58.17 0.78
CA ASP A 269 -6.09 -58.98 0.81
C ASP A 269 -5.18 -58.57 1.98
N ALA A 270 -5.08 -57.27 2.29
CA ALA A 270 -4.26 -56.78 3.39
C ALA A 270 -4.59 -57.42 4.76
N PRO A 271 -5.87 -57.48 5.21
CA PRO A 271 -6.22 -58.08 6.50
C PRO A 271 -6.05 -59.60 6.54
N ARG A 272 -5.95 -60.25 5.37
CA ARG A 272 -5.71 -61.70 5.26
C ARG A 272 -4.22 -62.05 5.33
N LEU A 273 -3.37 -61.15 4.83
CA LEU A 273 -1.93 -61.37 4.73
C LEU A 273 -1.15 -60.80 5.93
N ILE A 274 -1.67 -59.77 6.60
CA ILE A 274 -1.00 -59.08 7.72
C ILE A 274 -1.89 -59.12 8.97
N LYS A 275 -1.31 -59.48 10.12
CA LYS A 275 -2.03 -59.53 11.41
C LYS A 275 -2.16 -58.14 12.02
N PHE A 276 -3.30 -57.82 12.63
CA PHE A 276 -3.45 -56.55 13.33
C PHE A 276 -2.69 -56.53 14.66
N ALA A 277 -1.86 -55.52 14.86
CA ALA A 277 -1.27 -55.20 16.16
C ALA A 277 -2.23 -54.35 17.03
N PRO A 278 -2.14 -54.44 18.37
CA PRO A 278 -2.99 -53.66 19.28
C PRO A 278 -2.64 -52.17 19.29
N THR A 279 -1.36 -51.83 19.13
CA THR A 279 -0.83 -50.45 19.08
C THR A 279 0.22 -50.33 17.99
N ILE A 280 0.50 -49.11 17.55
CA ILE A 280 1.59 -48.82 16.60
C ILE A 280 2.91 -49.02 17.35
N ASP A 281 3.81 -49.83 16.79
CA ASP A 281 5.17 -50.00 17.29
C ASP A 281 6.15 -49.27 16.36
N ILE A 282 6.65 -48.13 16.83
CA ILE A 282 7.55 -47.26 16.08
C ILE A 282 8.95 -47.90 15.97
N GLN A 283 9.38 -48.71 16.95
CA GLN A 283 10.72 -49.30 16.97
C GLN A 283 10.85 -50.45 15.96
N SER A 284 9.81 -51.26 15.78
CA SER A 284 9.77 -52.31 14.76
C SER A 284 9.24 -51.83 13.40
N GLY A 285 8.77 -50.58 13.31
CA GLY A 285 8.09 -50.04 12.14
C GLY A 285 6.73 -50.70 11.85
N TYR A 286 6.16 -51.41 12.82
CA TYR A 286 4.89 -52.10 12.65
C TYR A 286 3.72 -51.15 12.92
N ALA A 287 3.13 -50.62 11.85
CA ALA A 287 2.03 -49.66 11.93
C ALA A 287 0.66 -50.23 11.56
N PHE A 288 0.53 -51.55 11.33
CA PHE A 288 -0.73 -52.19 10.91
C PHE A 288 -1.67 -52.46 12.09
N THR A 289 -2.40 -51.42 12.52
CA THR A 289 -3.44 -51.47 13.57
C THR A 289 -4.81 -51.28 12.96
N LYS A 290 -5.89 -51.65 13.69
CA LYS A 290 -7.26 -51.40 13.23
C LYS A 290 -7.53 -49.92 12.98
N THR A 291 -6.92 -49.02 13.76
CA THR A 291 -7.12 -47.58 13.66
C THR A 291 -6.39 -46.99 12.45
N SER A 292 -5.08 -47.24 12.33
CA SER A 292 -4.28 -46.76 11.19
C SER A 292 -4.78 -47.30 9.85
N PHE A 293 -5.20 -48.57 9.80
CA PHE A 293 -5.82 -49.17 8.62
C PHE A 293 -7.11 -48.47 8.21
N ARG A 294 -8.03 -48.19 9.16
CA ARG A 294 -9.29 -47.49 8.85
C ARG A 294 -9.06 -46.07 8.34
N ILE A 295 -8.11 -45.34 8.93
CA ILE A 295 -7.74 -43.99 8.49
C ILE A 295 -7.20 -44.04 7.06
N PHE A 296 -6.26 -44.95 6.78
CA PHE A 296 -5.64 -45.08 5.46
C PHE A 296 -6.67 -45.45 4.37
N ILE A 297 -7.53 -46.43 4.62
CA ILE A 297 -8.62 -46.80 3.69
C ILE A 297 -9.61 -45.64 3.51
N GLY A 298 -9.97 -44.95 4.59
CA GLY A 298 -10.86 -43.79 4.54
C GLY A 298 -10.31 -42.70 3.61
N LEU A 299 -9.02 -42.38 3.74
CA LEU A 299 -8.35 -41.40 2.88
C LEU A 299 -8.31 -41.85 1.40
N LEU A 300 -8.09 -43.14 1.10
CA LEU A 300 -8.18 -43.66 -0.27
C LEU A 300 -9.60 -43.57 -0.84
N ILE A 301 -10.64 -43.88 -0.06
CA ILE A 301 -12.03 -43.72 -0.51
C ILE A 301 -12.34 -42.26 -0.80
N VAL A 302 -11.92 -41.35 0.09
CA VAL A 302 -12.09 -39.90 -0.12
C VAL A 302 -11.37 -39.44 -1.38
N LEU A 303 -10.14 -39.90 -1.61
CA LEU A 303 -9.40 -39.61 -2.84
C LEU A 303 -10.19 -40.06 -4.07
N GLN A 304 -10.77 -41.27 -4.07
CA GLN A 304 -11.61 -41.76 -5.17
C GLN A 304 -12.86 -40.93 -5.41
N LEU A 305 -13.52 -40.43 -4.35
CA LEU A 305 -14.69 -39.57 -4.48
C LEU A 305 -14.36 -38.26 -5.21
N VAL A 306 -13.21 -37.66 -4.88
CA VAL A 306 -12.75 -36.44 -5.57
C VAL A 306 -12.43 -36.74 -7.05
N LEU A 307 -11.82 -37.89 -7.34
CA LEU A 307 -11.56 -38.32 -8.72
C LEU A 307 -12.84 -38.51 -9.54
N LEU A 308 -13.92 -39.02 -8.93
CA LEU A 308 -15.24 -39.15 -9.58
C LEU A 308 -15.89 -37.80 -9.87
N VAL A 309 -15.72 -36.81 -8.97
CA VAL A 309 -16.20 -35.44 -9.21
C VAL A 309 -15.56 -34.87 -10.46
N TRP A 310 -14.23 -34.97 -10.61
CA TRP A 310 -13.56 -34.51 -11.82
C TRP A 310 -13.92 -35.33 -13.06
N TYR A 311 -14.10 -36.64 -12.93
CA TYR A 311 -14.55 -37.48 -14.05
C TYR A 311 -15.91 -37.04 -14.60
N SER A 312 -16.85 -36.67 -13.72
CA SER A 312 -18.15 -36.14 -14.15
C SER A 312 -18.01 -34.86 -14.99
N MET A 313 -17.02 -34.02 -14.69
CA MET A 313 -16.73 -32.80 -15.46
C MET A 313 -16.05 -33.13 -16.79
N ILE A 314 -15.14 -34.11 -16.82
CA ILE A 314 -14.50 -34.59 -18.05
C ILE A 314 -15.54 -35.14 -19.03
N LEU A 315 -16.51 -35.93 -18.54
CA LEU A 315 -17.62 -36.43 -19.36
C LEU A 315 -18.51 -35.31 -19.92
N LYS A 316 -18.73 -34.23 -19.15
CA LYS A 316 -19.46 -33.05 -19.64
C LYS A 316 -18.73 -32.37 -20.81
N VAL A 317 -17.41 -32.24 -20.73
CA VAL A 317 -16.60 -31.69 -21.83
C VAL A 317 -16.63 -32.63 -23.04
N ALA A 318 -16.52 -33.94 -22.82
CA ALA A 318 -16.60 -34.94 -23.89
C ALA A 318 -17.93 -34.89 -24.66
N MET A 319 -19.06 -34.72 -23.95
CA MET A 319 -20.37 -34.55 -24.59
C MET A 319 -20.41 -33.31 -25.49
N ARG A 320 -19.76 -32.20 -25.11
CA ARG A 320 -19.67 -30.98 -25.94
C ARG A 320 -18.79 -31.15 -27.18
N VAL A 321 -17.69 -31.92 -27.06
CA VAL A 321 -16.81 -32.24 -28.19
C VAL A 321 -17.58 -33.01 -29.27
N VAL A 322 -18.43 -33.97 -28.86
CA VAL A 322 -19.28 -34.75 -29.77
C VAL A 322 -20.38 -33.92 -30.42
N THR A 323 -20.83 -32.82 -29.78
CA THR A 323 -21.82 -31.88 -30.35
C THR A 323 -21.21 -30.77 -31.21
N ASN A 324 -19.95 -30.91 -31.66
CA ASN A 324 -19.24 -30.00 -32.57
C ASN A 324 -18.80 -28.64 -32.00
N ASP A 325 -18.77 -28.47 -30.67
CA ASP A 325 -18.29 -27.23 -30.01
C ASP A 325 -16.79 -27.25 -29.62
N GLY A 326 -16.06 -28.31 -29.99
CA GLY A 326 -14.62 -28.48 -29.69
C GLY A 326 -14.32 -28.78 -28.20
N ALA A 327 -13.06 -29.12 -27.90
CA ALA A 327 -12.61 -29.41 -26.52
C ALA A 327 -12.37 -28.11 -25.72
N ILE A 328 -13.44 -27.39 -25.42
CA ILE A 328 -13.39 -26.17 -24.59
C ILE A 328 -13.50 -26.54 -23.12
N ASP A 329 -12.45 -26.23 -22.35
CA ASP A 329 -12.41 -26.39 -20.89
C ASP A 329 -13.26 -25.29 -20.24
N SER A 330 -14.45 -25.65 -19.78
CA SER A 330 -15.35 -24.72 -19.07
C SER A 330 -14.79 -24.23 -17.74
N ARG A 331 -13.67 -24.80 -17.24
CA ARG A 331 -13.04 -24.38 -15.99
C ARG A 331 -12.16 -23.12 -16.14
N SER A 332 -11.70 -22.78 -17.35
CA SER A 332 -10.73 -21.69 -17.56
C SER A 332 -11.18 -20.56 -18.48
N ASP A 333 -12.11 -20.84 -19.39
CA ASP A 333 -12.43 -19.92 -20.49
C ASP A 333 -13.56 -18.92 -20.13
N GLU A 334 -14.58 -19.34 -19.37
CA GLU A 334 -15.66 -18.46 -18.86
C GLU A 334 -15.10 -17.39 -17.91
N GLU A 335 -14.18 -17.76 -17.01
CA GLU A 335 -13.48 -16.83 -16.11
C GLU A 335 -12.62 -15.79 -16.87
N SER A 336 -12.21 -16.05 -18.12
CA SER A 336 -11.32 -15.16 -18.87
C SER A 336 -12.01 -13.96 -19.49
N GLU A 337 -13.25 -14.15 -19.95
CA GLU A 337 -14.07 -13.09 -20.50
C GLU A 337 -14.69 -12.26 -19.38
N GLU A 338 -15.18 -12.90 -18.33
CA GLU A 338 -15.73 -12.22 -17.15
C GLU A 338 -14.67 -11.35 -16.43
N ALA A 339 -13.45 -11.87 -16.24
CA ALA A 339 -12.37 -11.08 -15.64
C ALA A 339 -11.99 -9.86 -16.51
N TYR A 340 -11.96 -10.01 -17.83
CA TYR A 340 -11.70 -8.89 -18.73
C TYR A 340 -12.81 -7.83 -18.65
N LEU A 341 -14.08 -8.26 -18.71
CA LEU A 341 -15.23 -7.37 -18.62
C LEU A 341 -15.32 -6.67 -17.25
N ARG A 342 -14.86 -7.32 -16.19
CA ARG A 342 -14.74 -6.73 -14.85
C ARG A 342 -13.67 -5.64 -14.79
N ASP A 343 -12.54 -5.83 -15.45
CA ASP A 343 -11.42 -4.88 -15.40
C ASP A 343 -11.56 -3.74 -16.43
N TYR A 344 -12.40 -3.92 -17.45
CA TYR A 344 -12.68 -2.88 -18.45
C TYR A 344 -13.51 -1.71 -17.88
N VAL A 345 -12.98 -0.49 -17.96
CA VAL A 345 -13.69 0.76 -17.65
C VAL A 345 -14.50 1.19 -18.86
N TRP A 346 -15.83 1.14 -18.72
CA TRP A 346 -16.78 1.50 -19.77
C TRP A 346 -16.97 3.02 -19.86
N PRO A 347 -17.35 3.57 -21.03
CA PRO A 347 -17.82 4.95 -21.11
C PRO A 347 -18.97 5.24 -20.12
N ASP A 348 -18.99 6.46 -19.60
CA ASP A 348 -19.89 6.92 -18.53
C ASP A 348 -19.89 6.05 -17.25
N THR A 349 -18.71 5.59 -16.84
CA THR A 349 -18.54 4.91 -15.55
C THR A 349 -18.64 5.90 -14.39
N TYR A 350 -19.37 5.54 -13.35
CA TYR A 350 -19.33 6.20 -12.03
C TYR A 350 -18.41 5.41 -11.09
N LEU A 351 -17.53 6.13 -10.40
CA LEU A 351 -16.65 5.54 -9.39
C LEU A 351 -17.34 5.52 -8.03
N VAL A 352 -17.47 4.35 -7.42
CA VAL A 352 -18.05 4.19 -6.09
C VAL A 352 -16.93 4.23 -5.06
N TRP A 353 -17.06 5.10 -4.06
CA TRP A 353 -16.05 5.26 -3.03
C TRP A 353 -16.65 5.06 -1.64
N LYS A 354 -16.36 3.92 -1.00
CA LYS A 354 -16.73 3.71 0.40
C LYS A 354 -15.71 4.41 1.29
N ILE A 355 -16.18 5.35 2.12
CA ILE A 355 -15.33 6.14 3.02
C ILE A 355 -15.75 5.86 4.47
N HIS A 356 -14.82 5.40 5.29
CA HIS A 356 -14.97 5.20 6.73
C HIS A 356 -13.60 5.32 7.41
N ASP A 357 -13.59 5.46 8.74
CA ASP A 357 -12.33 5.48 9.50
C ASP A 357 -11.52 4.20 9.19
N GLY A 358 -10.24 4.37 8.82
CA GLY A 358 -9.34 3.29 8.45
C GLY A 358 -9.42 2.78 7.00
N CYS A 359 -10.32 3.30 6.15
CA CYS A 359 -10.32 2.93 4.72
C CYS A 359 -9.24 3.69 3.91
N ILE A 360 -8.78 4.83 4.42
CA ILE A 360 -7.65 5.59 3.88
C ILE A 360 -6.60 5.69 4.98
N VAL A 361 -5.37 5.30 4.65
CA VAL A 361 -4.24 5.36 5.58
C VAL A 361 -3.08 6.12 4.93
N GLU A 362 -2.24 6.76 5.74
CA GLU A 362 -1.05 7.45 5.23
C GLU A 362 -0.10 6.49 4.47
N ALA A 363 0.11 5.29 5.02
CA ALA A 363 0.83 4.18 4.39
C ALA A 363 0.35 2.85 4.99
N LYS A 364 0.27 1.79 4.17
CA LYS A 364 -0.19 0.47 4.60
C LYS A 364 0.81 -0.15 5.57
N ARG A 365 0.29 -0.71 6.67
CA ARG A 365 1.09 -1.49 7.62
C ARG A 365 1.01 -2.97 7.28
N PRO A 366 2.07 -3.75 7.55
CA PRO A 366 1.96 -5.21 7.55
C PRO A 366 0.83 -5.64 8.48
N MET A 367 0.01 -6.58 8.03
CA MET A 367 -1.12 -7.10 8.81
C MET A 367 -0.61 -7.68 10.13
N SER A 368 -1.24 -7.31 11.25
CA SER A 368 -0.83 -7.85 12.55
C SER A 368 -1.29 -9.30 12.71
N PHE A 369 -0.60 -10.06 13.55
CA PHE A 369 -1.00 -11.44 13.86
C PHE A 369 -2.41 -11.50 14.46
N ASP A 370 -2.79 -10.50 15.27
CA ASP A 370 -4.12 -10.41 15.85
C ASP A 370 -5.22 -10.22 14.78
N GLN A 371 -4.93 -9.45 13.72
CA GLN A 371 -5.85 -9.28 12.58
C GLN A 371 -6.04 -10.57 11.78
N LEU A 372 -5.06 -11.48 11.77
CA LEU A 372 -5.17 -12.80 11.13
C LEU A 372 -6.06 -13.78 11.92
N LEU A 373 -6.26 -13.54 13.22
CA LEU A 373 -7.02 -14.43 14.11
C LEU A 373 -8.51 -14.11 14.20
N VAL A 374 -8.96 -12.98 13.65
CA VAL A 374 -10.37 -12.57 13.66
C VAL A 374 -11.05 -13.08 12.37
N PRO A 375 -11.90 -14.12 12.43
CA PRO A 375 -12.63 -14.57 11.26
C PRO A 375 -13.65 -13.51 10.82
N PRO A 376 -13.84 -13.28 9.50
CA PRO A 376 -14.88 -12.38 9.01
C PRO A 376 -16.27 -12.93 9.37
N SER A 377 -17.20 -12.04 9.71
CA SER A 377 -18.60 -12.43 9.93
C SER A 377 -19.28 -12.69 8.58
N PRO A 378 -20.31 -13.57 8.52
CA PRO A 378 -21.09 -13.75 7.31
C PRO A 378 -21.72 -12.42 6.86
N GLY A 379 -21.31 -11.90 5.70
CA GLY A 379 -21.78 -10.62 5.15
C GLY A 379 -20.76 -9.47 5.25
N ASP A 380 -19.64 -9.65 5.94
CA ASP A 380 -18.56 -8.67 5.97
C ASP A 380 -17.83 -8.63 4.61
N GLU A 381 -17.71 -7.44 4.02
CA GLU A 381 -16.82 -7.26 2.86
C GLU A 381 -15.34 -7.33 3.29
N PRO A 382 -14.41 -7.75 2.42
CA PRO A 382 -12.99 -7.65 2.75
C PRO A 382 -12.60 -6.17 2.94
N PRO A 383 -11.70 -5.85 3.90
CA PRO A 383 -11.28 -4.47 4.14
C PRO A 383 -10.62 -3.89 2.89
N ARG A 384 -11.20 -2.83 2.34
CA ARG A 384 -10.68 -2.11 1.18
C ARG A 384 -9.93 -0.88 1.67
N VAL A 385 -8.66 -1.07 2.01
CA VAL A 385 -7.78 0.00 2.51
C VAL A 385 -6.91 0.53 1.38
N MET A 386 -6.99 1.84 1.11
CA MET A 386 -6.14 2.55 0.17
C MET A 386 -5.13 3.44 0.91
N GLU A 387 -3.95 3.61 0.34
CA GLU A 387 -3.02 4.65 0.81
C GLU A 387 -3.49 6.03 0.36
N LEU A 388 -3.16 7.09 1.12
CA LEU A 388 -3.47 8.47 0.76
C LEU A 388 -2.97 8.78 -0.66
N TYR A 389 -1.74 8.39 -0.98
CA TYR A 389 -1.19 8.58 -2.32
C TYR A 389 -1.97 7.83 -3.41
N GLU A 390 -2.44 6.61 -3.14
CA GLU A 390 -3.27 5.84 -4.09
C GLU A 390 -4.60 6.54 -4.34
N VAL A 391 -5.23 7.12 -3.31
CA VAL A 391 -6.46 7.91 -3.45
C VAL A 391 -6.22 9.15 -4.28
N LEU A 392 -5.22 9.97 -3.92
CA LEU A 392 -4.88 11.20 -4.65
C LEU A 392 -4.61 10.89 -6.12
N ARG A 393 -3.81 9.86 -6.39
CA ARG A 393 -3.48 9.41 -7.75
C ARG A 393 -4.71 8.93 -8.52
N ALA A 394 -5.58 8.14 -7.89
CA ALA A 394 -6.80 7.65 -8.52
C ALA A 394 -7.74 8.80 -8.91
N LEU A 395 -7.89 9.82 -8.05
CA LEU A 395 -8.65 11.03 -8.35
C LEU A 395 -8.03 11.80 -9.53
N LYS A 396 -6.70 11.99 -9.53
CA LYS A 396 -5.97 12.69 -10.60
C LYS A 396 -6.04 11.95 -11.94
N TRP A 397 -6.10 10.62 -11.93
CA TRP A 397 -6.34 9.83 -13.15
C TRP A 397 -7.79 9.93 -13.62
N ALA A 398 -8.75 9.80 -12.70
CA ALA A 398 -10.16 9.90 -13.02
C ALA A 398 -10.54 11.30 -13.54
N GLN A 399 -9.83 12.35 -13.09
CA GLN A 399 -10.00 13.74 -13.51
C GLN A 399 -9.96 13.87 -15.04
N ARG A 400 -8.99 13.24 -15.71
CA ARG A 400 -8.80 13.32 -17.18
C ARG A 400 -9.31 12.09 -17.95
N ASP A 401 -9.83 11.07 -17.28
CA ASP A 401 -10.41 9.91 -17.98
C ASP A 401 -11.83 10.25 -18.48
N GLU A 402 -11.99 10.36 -19.80
CA GLU A 402 -13.27 10.67 -20.45
C GLU A 402 -14.33 9.61 -20.23
N ARG A 403 -13.93 8.38 -19.90
CA ARG A 403 -14.85 7.30 -19.59
C ARG A 403 -15.47 7.45 -18.21
N VAL A 404 -14.85 8.24 -17.33
CA VAL A 404 -15.35 8.47 -15.96
C VAL A 404 -16.24 9.70 -15.94
N ARG A 405 -17.52 9.48 -15.62
CA ARG A 405 -18.55 10.54 -15.53
C ARG A 405 -18.59 11.23 -14.18
N GLY A 406 -18.29 10.52 -13.10
CA GLY A 406 -18.34 11.08 -11.75
C GLY A 406 -18.01 10.08 -10.64
N ILE A 407 -18.10 10.54 -9.40
CA ILE A 407 -17.82 9.77 -8.18
C ILE A 407 -19.05 9.79 -7.27
N VAL A 408 -19.39 8.64 -6.70
CA VAL A 408 -20.42 8.47 -5.66
C VAL A 408 -19.76 7.92 -4.42
N ALA A 409 -19.60 8.76 -3.40
CA ALA A 409 -19.04 8.39 -2.12
C ALA A 409 -20.12 7.99 -1.11
N ASP A 410 -19.90 6.90 -0.39
CA ASP A 410 -20.74 6.40 0.70
C ASP A 410 -19.96 6.51 2.00
N PHE A 411 -20.43 7.39 2.89
CA PHE A 411 -19.83 7.67 4.20
C PHE A 411 -20.49 6.89 5.35
N SER A 412 -21.44 5.99 5.05
CA SER A 412 -22.10 5.22 6.13
C SER A 412 -21.14 4.25 6.81
N ALA A 413 -21.26 4.08 8.12
CA ALA A 413 -20.50 3.09 8.89
C ALA A 413 -21.07 1.66 8.78
N LEU A 414 -22.16 1.48 8.04
CA LEU A 414 -22.74 0.16 7.76
C LEU A 414 -21.83 -0.67 6.86
N HIS A 415 -21.68 -1.96 7.18
CA HIS A 415 -20.85 -2.94 6.48
C HIS A 415 -19.34 -2.67 6.54
N VAL A 416 -18.88 -1.90 7.54
CA VAL A 416 -17.44 -1.75 7.82
C VAL A 416 -16.94 -2.99 8.56
N PRO A 417 -15.90 -3.68 8.05
CA PRO A 417 -15.41 -4.90 8.68
C PRO A 417 -14.81 -4.61 10.06
N PRO A 418 -15.10 -5.41 11.09
CA PRO A 418 -14.58 -5.18 12.45
C PRO A 418 -13.05 -5.31 12.54
N THR A 419 -12.41 -5.90 11.52
CA THR A 419 -10.96 -6.03 11.42
C THR A 419 -10.25 -4.73 11.03
N VAL A 420 -10.97 -3.71 10.53
CA VAL A 420 -10.38 -2.42 10.17
C VAL A 420 -10.13 -1.62 11.44
N ALA A 421 -8.86 -1.36 11.75
CA ALA A 421 -8.52 -0.45 12.82
C ALA A 421 -8.98 0.97 12.42
N PRO A 422 -9.75 1.69 13.26
CA PRO A 422 -10.16 3.04 12.96
C PRO A 422 -8.92 3.95 12.99
N GLN A 423 -8.41 4.25 11.81
CA GLN A 423 -7.34 5.23 11.62
C GLN A 423 -7.95 6.45 10.93
N ARG A 424 -8.00 7.55 11.68
CA ARG A 424 -8.56 8.81 11.19
C ARG A 424 -7.50 9.61 10.47
N LEU A 425 -7.89 10.20 9.34
CA LEU A 425 -7.09 11.25 8.71
C LEU A 425 -7.15 12.52 9.58
N GLY A 426 -6.07 13.29 9.57
CA GLY A 426 -6.07 14.63 10.15
C GLY A 426 -6.39 15.70 9.10
N LEU A 427 -6.46 16.96 9.53
CA LEU A 427 -6.91 18.08 8.69
C LEU A 427 -6.03 18.27 7.46
N ALA A 428 -4.70 18.21 7.59
CA ALA A 428 -3.80 18.38 6.46
C ALA A 428 -3.94 17.27 5.41
N GLN A 429 -4.14 16.01 5.83
CA GLN A 429 -4.39 14.92 4.89
C GLN A 429 -5.76 15.04 4.20
N MET A 430 -6.78 15.50 4.94
CA MET A 430 -8.10 15.76 4.37
C MET A 430 -8.08 16.92 3.38
N GLU A 431 -7.30 17.95 3.66
CA GLU A 431 -7.03 19.08 2.76
C GLU A 431 -6.45 18.61 1.43
N GLU A 432 -5.48 17.68 1.43
CA GLU A 432 -4.94 17.09 0.18
C GLU A 432 -6.01 16.38 -0.66
N ILE A 433 -6.93 15.66 0.00
CA ILE A 433 -8.03 14.96 -0.68
C ILE A 433 -9.06 15.96 -1.21
N LEU A 434 -9.43 16.96 -0.41
CA LEU A 434 -10.36 18.02 -0.82
C LEU A 434 -9.84 18.78 -2.03
N GLN A 435 -8.56 19.12 -2.03
CA GLN A 435 -7.90 19.75 -3.17
C GLN A 435 -8.01 18.89 -4.43
N ALA A 436 -7.70 17.59 -4.32
CA ALA A 436 -7.82 16.67 -5.46
C ALA A 436 -9.29 16.50 -5.93
N LEU A 437 -10.26 16.56 -5.02
CA LEU A 437 -11.69 16.54 -5.35
C LEU A 437 -12.15 17.81 -6.05
N HIS A 438 -11.70 18.99 -5.58
CA HIS A 438 -12.02 20.27 -6.22
C HIS A 438 -11.45 20.35 -7.65
N GLU A 439 -10.24 19.85 -7.86
CA GLU A 439 -9.66 19.75 -9.20
C GLU A 439 -10.37 18.73 -10.09
N PHE A 440 -10.79 17.59 -9.52
CA PHE A 440 -11.61 16.61 -10.21
C PHE A 440 -12.93 17.23 -10.68
N HIS A 441 -13.61 17.96 -9.79
CA HIS A 441 -14.85 18.66 -10.07
C HIS A 441 -14.67 19.70 -11.19
N ALA A 442 -13.67 20.58 -11.07
CA ALA A 442 -13.37 21.60 -12.07
C ALA A 442 -13.16 21.00 -13.47
N ALA A 443 -12.37 19.91 -13.57
CA ALA A 443 -12.14 19.24 -14.86
C ALA A 443 -13.40 18.57 -15.41
N LYS A 444 -14.24 17.98 -14.55
CA LYS A 444 -15.49 17.34 -14.99
C LYS A 444 -16.56 18.35 -15.40
N HIS A 445 -16.55 19.54 -14.80
CA HIS A 445 -17.38 20.67 -15.22
C HIS A 445 -16.94 21.23 -16.56
N GLU A 446 -15.63 21.34 -16.80
CA GLU A 446 -15.11 21.71 -18.11
C GLU A 446 -15.52 20.67 -19.16
N GLN A 447 -15.45 19.38 -18.83
CA GLN A 447 -15.74 18.29 -19.74
C GLN A 447 -17.24 18.09 -20.04
N PHE A 448 -18.10 18.19 -19.02
CA PHE A 448 -19.53 17.83 -19.13
C PHE A 448 -20.49 19.02 -18.93
N GLY A 449 -19.97 20.21 -18.65
CA GLY A 449 -20.73 21.44 -18.38
C GLY A 449 -20.84 21.77 -16.89
N ALA A 450 -21.01 23.05 -16.58
CA ALA A 450 -21.05 23.56 -15.20
C ALA A 450 -22.22 23.03 -14.36
N ASP A 451 -23.32 22.61 -14.99
CA ASP A 451 -24.48 22.03 -14.30
C ASP A 451 -24.32 20.52 -14.01
N HIS A 452 -23.25 19.90 -14.48
CA HIS A 452 -23.01 18.47 -14.28
C HIS A 452 -22.67 18.17 -12.81
N THR A 453 -23.31 17.15 -12.24
CA THR A 453 -22.95 16.66 -10.90
C THR A 453 -21.85 15.61 -11.05
N ALA A 454 -20.60 16.04 -10.89
CA ALA A 454 -19.42 15.21 -10.98
C ALA A 454 -19.21 14.36 -9.73
N SER A 455 -19.59 14.86 -8.55
CA SER A 455 -19.35 14.17 -7.29
C SER A 455 -20.55 14.23 -6.34
N ILE A 456 -20.91 13.07 -5.77
CA ILE A 456 -22.00 12.93 -4.81
C ILE A 456 -21.49 12.24 -3.55
N ALA A 457 -21.67 12.85 -2.39
CA ALA A 457 -21.52 12.22 -1.09
C ALA A 457 -22.89 11.80 -0.56
N TRP A 458 -22.99 10.60 -0.02
CA TRP A 458 -24.16 10.12 0.70
C TRP A 458 -23.77 9.50 2.03
N THR A 459 -24.61 9.70 3.06
CA THR A 459 -24.48 8.98 4.32
C THR A 459 -25.84 8.64 4.94
N ASP A 460 -25.86 7.62 5.80
CA ASP A 460 -26.96 7.43 6.75
C ASP A 460 -26.86 8.43 7.91
N THR A 461 -25.66 8.65 8.43
CA THR A 461 -25.30 9.68 9.41
C THR A 461 -23.79 9.96 9.36
N PHE A 462 -23.35 11.16 9.76
CA PHE A 462 -21.92 11.40 9.96
C PHE A 462 -21.52 11.10 11.41
N ASP A 463 -20.58 10.18 11.61
CA ASP A 463 -20.10 9.80 12.94
C ASP A 463 -19.08 10.79 13.52
N ASN A 464 -18.43 11.58 12.66
CA ASN A 464 -17.42 12.54 13.08
C ASN A 464 -17.30 13.74 12.13
N GLN A 465 -16.72 14.83 12.63
CA GLN A 465 -16.55 16.09 11.88
C GLN A 465 -15.61 15.97 10.67
N GLY A 466 -14.64 15.06 10.72
CA GLY A 466 -13.71 14.83 9.62
C GLY A 466 -14.38 14.15 8.42
N ALA A 467 -15.26 13.19 8.66
CA ALA A 467 -16.10 12.59 7.62
C ALA A 467 -17.00 13.65 6.96
N TYR A 468 -17.60 14.53 7.75
CA TYR A 468 -18.40 15.64 7.21
C TYR A 468 -17.53 16.67 6.46
N LEU A 469 -16.33 16.99 6.94
CA LEU A 469 -15.39 17.88 6.24
C LEU A 469 -15.07 17.35 4.84
N LEU A 470 -14.68 16.08 4.72
CA LEU A 470 -14.44 15.45 3.42
C LEU A 470 -15.69 15.44 2.55
N ALA A 471 -16.85 15.09 3.11
CA ALA A 471 -18.12 15.09 2.38
C ALA A 471 -18.51 16.49 1.89
N SER A 472 -18.19 17.55 2.64
CA SER A 472 -18.54 18.93 2.29
C SER A 472 -17.92 19.40 0.97
N GLY A 473 -16.81 18.79 0.55
CA GLY A 473 -16.14 19.07 -0.73
C GLY A 473 -16.78 18.42 -1.95
N PHE A 474 -17.80 17.58 -1.79
CA PHE A 474 -18.55 17.00 -2.91
C PHE A 474 -19.61 17.99 -3.41
N ASP A 475 -19.93 17.95 -4.70
CA ASP A 475 -20.89 18.86 -5.33
C ASP A 475 -22.26 18.76 -4.64
N ARG A 476 -22.69 17.51 -4.39
CA ARG A 476 -23.92 17.18 -3.67
C ARG A 476 -23.66 16.33 -2.45
N VAL A 477 -24.20 16.74 -1.31
CA VAL A 477 -24.18 16.00 -0.05
C VAL A 477 -25.61 15.63 0.33
N TYR A 478 -25.88 14.32 0.37
CA TYR A 478 -27.16 13.77 0.74
C TYR A 478 -27.07 12.99 2.05
N MET A 479 -28.16 13.00 2.82
CA MET A 479 -28.22 12.26 4.08
C MET A 479 -29.59 11.60 4.28
N GLN A 480 -29.63 10.48 5.00
CA GLN A 480 -30.89 9.84 5.38
C GLN A 480 -31.67 10.71 6.41
N PRO A 481 -33.03 10.66 6.47
CA PRO A 481 -33.81 11.52 7.38
C PRO A 481 -33.44 11.47 8.87
N SER A 482 -32.93 10.34 9.34
CA SER A 482 -32.55 10.12 10.75
C SER A 482 -31.09 10.48 11.05
N GLY A 483 -30.32 10.91 10.05
CA GLY A 483 -28.91 11.25 10.22
C GLY A 483 -28.67 12.61 10.88
N GLN A 484 -27.42 12.85 11.24
CA GLN A 484 -26.95 14.11 11.79
C GLN A 484 -25.62 14.58 11.16
N VAL A 485 -25.41 15.89 11.18
CA VAL A 485 -24.14 16.54 10.87
C VAL A 485 -23.49 17.01 12.20
N PRO A 486 -22.34 16.43 12.60
CA PRO A 486 -21.73 16.71 13.90
C PRO A 486 -20.89 18.01 13.92
N LEU A 487 -21.33 19.08 13.25
CA LEU A 487 -20.61 20.35 13.16
C LEU A 487 -20.63 21.10 14.51
N VAL A 488 -19.57 20.98 15.31
CA VAL A 488 -19.47 21.53 16.68
C VAL A 488 -18.15 22.27 16.96
N GLY A 489 -17.28 22.37 15.95
CA GLY A 489 -15.95 22.99 16.08
C GLY A 489 -14.91 22.08 16.72
N LEU A 490 -13.65 22.52 16.69
CA LEU A 490 -12.53 21.79 17.28
C LEU A 490 -12.41 22.11 18.77
N SER A 491 -12.03 21.11 19.55
CA SER A 491 -11.74 21.26 20.97
C SER A 491 -10.45 20.54 21.35
N SER A 492 -9.80 21.02 22.40
CA SER A 492 -8.58 20.42 22.94
C SER A 492 -8.70 20.32 24.46
N GLN A 493 -8.38 19.15 25.00
CA GLN A 493 -8.33 18.90 26.44
C GLN A 493 -6.95 18.37 26.80
N ILE A 494 -6.27 19.05 27.71
CA ILE A 494 -4.93 18.68 28.15
C ILE A 494 -5.03 18.12 29.58
N PRO A 495 -4.77 16.83 29.81
CA PRO A 495 -4.72 16.29 31.16
C PRO A 495 -3.43 16.74 31.87
N PHE A 496 -3.54 17.09 33.15
CA PHE A 496 -2.40 17.41 34.01
C PHE A 496 -2.21 16.33 35.08
N PHE A 497 -1.01 15.76 35.13
CA PHE A 497 -0.68 14.60 35.95
C PHE A 497 0.15 14.94 37.19
N LYS A 498 0.56 16.20 37.38
CA LYS A 498 1.39 16.62 38.53
C LYS A 498 0.88 16.10 39.87
N ARG A 499 -0.42 16.29 40.14
CA ARG A 499 -1.06 15.85 41.39
C ARG A 499 -1.05 14.33 41.54
N LEU A 500 -1.33 13.61 40.45
CA LEU A 500 -1.28 12.14 40.42
C LEU A 500 0.14 11.62 40.66
N LEU A 501 1.13 12.20 39.99
CA LEU A 501 2.54 11.80 40.12
C LEU A 501 3.06 12.08 41.53
N HIS A 502 2.76 13.25 42.10
CA HIS A 502 3.10 13.57 43.48
C HIS A 502 2.43 12.60 44.47
N TRP A 503 1.14 12.29 44.26
CA TRP A 503 0.45 11.27 45.04
C TRP A 503 1.12 9.90 44.90
N ALA A 504 1.50 9.51 43.68
CA ALA A 504 2.23 8.28 43.41
C ALA A 504 3.69 8.31 43.91
N GLY A 505 4.13 9.37 44.59
CA GLY A 505 5.49 9.52 45.07
C GLY A 505 6.52 9.55 43.93
N ILE A 506 6.15 10.06 42.77
CA ILE A 506 7.04 10.29 41.62
C ILE A 506 7.33 11.79 41.53
N ARG A 507 8.61 12.16 41.66
CA ARG A 507 9.11 13.51 41.43
C ARG A 507 9.64 13.62 40.01
N VAL A 508 9.18 14.61 39.26
CA VAL A 508 9.62 14.85 37.90
C VAL A 508 10.52 16.07 37.85
N HIS A 509 11.80 15.88 37.50
CA HIS A 509 12.67 16.98 37.09
C HIS A 509 12.42 17.25 35.63
N ALA A 510 12.13 18.49 35.29
CA ALA A 510 11.80 18.88 33.93
C ALA A 510 12.59 20.12 33.56
N GLU A 511 13.11 20.11 32.34
CA GLU A 511 13.82 21.23 31.75
C GLU A 511 13.23 21.45 30.37
N ALA A 512 12.82 22.69 30.09
CA ALA A 512 12.35 23.12 28.79
C ALA A 512 13.09 24.41 28.43
N ARG A 513 13.51 24.55 27.17
CA ARG A 513 14.14 25.78 26.68
C ARG A 513 13.11 26.65 26.00
N GLU A 514 13.12 27.91 26.44
CA GLU A 514 12.17 28.96 26.08
C GLU A 514 10.73 28.73 26.57
N GLU A 515 9.93 29.80 26.50
CA GLU A 515 8.65 29.90 27.18
C GLU A 515 7.50 29.07 26.55
N TYR A 516 7.56 28.77 25.25
CA TYR A 516 6.45 28.11 24.52
C TYR A 516 6.53 26.59 24.51
N LYS A 517 7.67 25.98 24.90
CA LYS A 517 7.83 24.52 24.89
C LYS A 517 7.00 23.85 26.01
N SER A 518 5.76 23.50 25.68
CA SER A 518 4.75 23.01 26.63
C SER A 518 4.78 21.52 26.95
N MET A 519 5.65 20.73 26.29
CA MET A 519 5.73 19.26 26.45
C MET A 519 5.84 18.80 27.91
N VAL A 520 6.52 19.56 28.76
CA VAL A 520 6.74 19.21 30.17
C VAL A 520 5.59 19.65 31.09
N SER A 521 4.78 20.62 30.66
CA SER A 521 3.77 21.28 31.49
C SER A 521 2.73 20.31 32.05
N PRO A 522 2.20 19.31 31.30
CA PRO A 522 1.30 18.30 31.86
C PRO A 522 1.84 17.56 33.09
N PHE A 523 3.16 17.47 33.26
CA PHE A 523 3.78 16.68 34.32
C PHE A 523 4.20 17.51 35.53
N ILE A 524 4.42 18.82 35.36
CA ILE A 524 4.95 19.70 36.43
C ILE A 524 4.02 20.86 36.81
N GLN A 525 3.04 21.18 35.97
CA GLN A 525 2.02 22.20 36.22
C GLN A 525 0.65 21.57 36.47
N GLU A 526 -0.30 22.37 36.91
CA GLU A 526 -1.73 21.99 36.99
C GLU A 526 -2.56 22.64 35.87
N THR A 527 -2.03 23.68 35.24
CA THR A 527 -2.58 24.39 34.09
C THR A 527 -1.45 24.87 33.19
N LEU A 528 -1.74 25.24 31.94
CA LEU A 528 -0.72 25.85 31.08
C LEU A 528 -0.32 27.24 31.61
N PRO A 529 0.97 27.60 31.60
CA PRO A 529 1.43 28.96 31.77
C PRO A 529 0.81 29.92 30.74
N PRO A 530 0.67 31.23 31.04
CA PRO A 530 -0.02 32.19 30.16
C PRO A 530 0.47 32.21 28.70
N ALA A 531 1.79 32.20 28.49
CA ALA A 531 2.38 32.19 27.14
C ALA A 531 2.01 30.92 26.35
N GLN A 532 2.05 29.76 27.03
CA GLN A 532 1.70 28.47 26.42
C GLN A 532 0.19 28.35 26.18
N LEU A 533 -0.62 28.90 27.09
CA LEU A 533 -2.08 28.94 26.94
C LEU A 533 -2.49 29.80 25.74
N ALA A 534 -1.87 30.98 25.58
CA ALA A 534 -2.13 31.86 24.45
C ALA A 534 -1.74 31.19 23.12
N GLU A 535 -0.56 30.57 23.05
CA GLU A 535 -0.10 29.84 21.85
C GLU A 535 -1.02 28.65 21.52
N HIS A 536 -1.39 27.85 22.51
CA HIS A 536 -2.29 26.70 22.31
C HIS A 536 -3.68 27.12 21.86
N SER A 537 -4.21 28.21 22.43
CA SER A 537 -5.50 28.78 22.03
C SER A 537 -5.46 29.34 20.61
N LYS A 538 -4.35 30.01 20.25
CA LYS A 538 -4.12 30.51 18.90
C LYS A 538 -4.07 29.37 17.89
N LEU A 539 -3.26 28.33 18.14
CA LEU A 539 -3.17 27.16 17.26
C LEU A 539 -4.52 26.47 17.07
N LEU A 540 -5.28 26.26 18.15
CA LEU A 540 -6.62 25.66 18.07
C LEU A 540 -7.58 26.54 17.27
N GLY A 541 -7.53 27.86 17.47
CA GLY A 541 -8.31 28.82 16.70
C GLY A 541 -7.95 28.79 15.21
N GLU A 542 -6.66 28.70 14.88
CA GLU A 542 -6.18 28.57 13.50
C GLU A 542 -6.71 27.30 12.82
N LEU A 543 -6.53 26.14 13.46
CA LEU A 543 -7.03 24.88 12.93
C LEU A 543 -8.56 24.86 12.81
N ASN A 544 -9.28 25.43 13.78
CA ASN A 544 -10.75 25.51 13.74
C ASN A 544 -11.23 26.40 12.59
N ARG A 545 -10.50 27.48 12.31
CA ARG A 545 -10.82 28.35 11.20
C ARG A 545 -10.49 27.72 9.85
N GLY A 546 -9.38 26.98 9.74
CA GLY A 546 -9.07 26.20 8.55
C GLY A 546 -10.16 25.16 8.25
N TYR A 547 -10.66 24.47 9.28
CA TYR A 547 -11.83 23.60 9.18
C TYR A 547 -13.08 24.36 8.68
N ALA A 548 -13.40 25.49 9.31
CA ALA A 548 -14.58 26.28 8.95
C ALA A 548 -14.48 26.86 7.53
N TYR A 549 -13.27 27.24 7.11
CA TYR A 549 -13.00 27.74 5.76
C TYR A 549 -13.27 26.67 4.71
N ALA A 550 -12.71 25.47 4.88
CA ALA A 550 -12.88 24.37 3.93
C ALA A 550 -14.36 23.97 3.74
N VAL A 551 -15.14 23.91 4.83
CA VAL A 551 -16.59 23.69 4.77
C VAL A 551 -17.30 24.89 4.13
N GLY A 552 -16.87 26.10 4.50
CA GLY A 552 -17.46 27.36 4.05
C GLY A 552 -17.40 27.54 2.55
N VAL A 553 -16.19 27.44 1.96
CA VAL A 553 -15.99 27.59 0.51
C VAL A 553 -16.70 26.48 -0.28
N SER A 554 -16.85 25.28 0.30
CA SER A 554 -17.46 24.16 -0.39
C SER A 554 -19.00 24.16 -0.32
N ARG A 555 -19.61 24.67 0.76
CA ARG A 555 -21.07 24.66 0.98
C ARG A 555 -21.76 26.00 0.78
N PHE A 556 -21.03 27.10 0.92
CA PHE A 556 -21.54 28.45 0.75
C PHE A 556 -20.77 29.21 -0.33
N ALA A 557 -20.57 28.56 -1.49
CA ALA A 557 -19.83 29.10 -2.63
C ALA A 557 -20.40 30.41 -3.21
N ASN A 558 -21.64 30.76 -2.85
CA ASN A 558 -22.29 32.02 -3.21
C ASN A 558 -21.88 33.21 -2.31
N LEU A 559 -21.18 32.96 -1.20
CA LEU A 559 -20.67 33.99 -0.29
C LEU A 559 -19.18 34.22 -0.52
N ALA A 560 -18.68 35.38 -0.09
CA ALA A 560 -17.24 35.59 -0.05
C ALA A 560 -16.58 34.59 0.92
N PRO A 561 -15.36 34.08 0.65
CA PRO A 561 -14.76 33.01 1.46
C PRO A 561 -14.69 33.29 2.98
N CYS A 562 -14.38 34.54 3.37
CA CYS A 562 -14.35 34.88 4.80
C CYS A 562 -15.76 34.92 5.42
N GLU A 563 -16.77 35.42 4.71
CA GLU A 563 -18.16 35.42 5.16
C GLU A 563 -18.69 33.98 5.30
N ALA A 564 -18.37 33.12 4.33
CA ALA A 564 -18.68 31.69 4.38
C ALA A 564 -18.03 31.00 5.60
N THR A 565 -16.78 31.33 5.87
CA THR A 565 -16.03 30.83 7.04
C THR A 565 -16.69 31.26 8.35
N ASP A 566 -17.01 32.54 8.48
CA ASP A 566 -17.63 33.11 9.69
C ASP A 566 -19.04 32.54 9.91
N ARG A 567 -19.79 32.29 8.82
CA ARG A 567 -21.08 31.58 8.87
C ARG A 567 -20.92 30.17 9.42
N VAL A 568 -19.94 29.39 8.94
CA VAL A 568 -19.71 28.03 9.46
C VAL A 568 -19.29 28.06 10.93
N ALA A 569 -18.42 29.00 11.31
CA ALA A 569 -18.02 29.19 12.72
C ALA A 569 -19.22 29.52 13.61
N ALA A 570 -20.13 30.38 13.15
CA ALA A 570 -21.38 30.70 13.85
C ALA A 570 -22.31 29.47 13.97
N LEU A 571 -22.43 28.66 12.91
CA LEU A 571 -23.22 27.43 12.93
C LEU A 571 -22.64 26.39 13.91
N ALA A 572 -21.31 26.28 14.01
CA ALA A 572 -20.66 25.33 14.90
C ALA A 572 -21.01 25.55 16.39
N HIS A 573 -21.41 26.75 16.79
CA HIS A 573 -21.90 27.02 18.16
C HIS A 573 -23.26 26.39 18.47
N ASN A 574 -24.07 26.08 17.45
CA ASN A 574 -25.43 25.58 17.60
C ASN A 574 -25.59 24.10 17.24
N GLY A 575 -24.53 23.45 16.74
CA GLY A 575 -24.59 22.03 16.40
C GLY A 575 -24.62 21.09 17.62
N PRO A 576 -24.81 19.79 17.41
CA PRO A 576 -24.96 19.10 16.12
C PRO A 576 -26.33 19.36 15.47
N PHE A 577 -26.41 19.17 14.15
CA PHE A 577 -27.63 19.41 13.38
C PHE A 577 -28.29 18.10 12.93
N THR A 578 -29.60 17.98 13.11
CA THR A 578 -30.39 16.91 12.48
C THR A 578 -30.39 17.05 10.95
N ALA A 579 -30.76 16.01 10.20
CA ALA A 579 -30.83 16.09 8.74
C ALA A 579 -31.68 17.25 8.22
N LYS A 580 -32.81 17.53 8.88
CA LYS A 580 -33.69 18.65 8.53
C LYS A 580 -33.00 19.99 8.77
N GLU A 581 -32.45 20.21 9.97
CA GLU A 581 -31.76 21.46 10.30
C GLU A 581 -30.51 21.66 9.44
N ALA A 582 -29.78 20.59 9.13
CA ALA A 582 -28.62 20.64 8.25
C ALA A 582 -29.02 21.10 6.85
N LYS A 583 -30.14 20.60 6.30
CA LYS A 583 -30.67 21.06 5.01
C LYS A 583 -31.12 22.52 5.09
N ASP A 584 -31.88 22.88 6.11
CA ASP A 584 -32.40 24.25 6.30
C ASP A 584 -31.27 25.29 6.45
N ASN A 585 -30.12 24.89 7.01
CA ASN A 585 -28.92 25.74 7.14
C ASN A 585 -27.98 25.71 5.92
N GLY A 586 -28.23 24.84 4.93
CA GLY A 586 -27.39 24.67 3.73
C GLY A 586 -26.13 23.83 3.94
N LEU A 587 -26.07 23.03 5.00
CA LEU A 587 -24.96 22.09 5.28
C LEU A 587 -25.03 20.83 4.40
N ILE A 588 -26.23 20.44 3.98
CA ILE A 588 -26.46 19.36 3.02
C ILE A 588 -27.44 19.82 1.94
N ASP A 589 -27.42 19.17 0.78
CA ASP A 589 -28.29 19.50 -0.35
C ASP A 589 -29.71 18.96 -0.17
N ASP A 590 -29.83 17.67 0.17
CA ASP A 590 -31.14 17.04 0.34
C ASP A 590 -31.10 15.81 1.26
N ILE A 591 -32.30 15.35 1.62
CA ILE A 591 -32.54 14.22 2.48
C ILE A 591 -33.12 13.08 1.66
N CYS A 592 -32.36 12.01 1.47
CA CYS A 592 -32.79 10.85 0.68
C CYS A 592 -32.16 9.54 1.15
N TYR A 593 -32.76 8.41 0.75
CA TYR A 593 -32.15 7.10 0.95
C TYR A 593 -31.17 6.79 -0.18
N LYS A 594 -30.14 5.98 0.10
CA LYS A 594 -29.10 5.59 -0.89
C LYS A 594 -29.68 5.13 -2.24
N ARG A 595 -30.76 4.34 -2.20
CA ARG A 595 -31.46 3.82 -3.39
C ARG A 595 -32.01 4.90 -4.31
N ASP A 596 -32.28 6.09 -3.78
CA ASP A 596 -32.86 7.19 -4.54
C ASP A 596 -31.78 7.95 -5.33
N ILE A 597 -30.50 7.84 -4.94
CA ILE A 597 -29.37 8.38 -5.71
C ILE A 597 -29.20 7.64 -7.03
N LEU A 598 -29.30 6.31 -7.03
CA LEU A 598 -29.20 5.52 -8.26
C LEU A 598 -30.27 5.93 -9.28
N LYS A 599 -31.48 6.27 -8.83
CA LYS A 599 -32.56 6.77 -9.68
C LYS A 599 -32.29 8.17 -10.26
N GLN A 600 -31.42 8.96 -9.65
CA GLN A 600 -31.01 10.26 -10.17
C GLN A 600 -29.87 10.14 -11.19
N LEU A 601 -29.00 9.14 -11.01
CA LEU A 601 -27.83 8.94 -11.86
C LEU A 601 -28.12 8.12 -13.12
N LEU A 602 -29.13 7.25 -13.07
CA LEU A 602 -29.48 6.33 -14.15
C LEU A 602 -30.83 6.70 -14.77
N THR A 603 -30.92 6.59 -16.09
CA THR A 603 -32.20 6.68 -16.81
C THR A 603 -33.12 5.50 -16.46
N PRO A 604 -34.45 5.60 -16.67
CA PRO A 604 -35.38 4.51 -16.39
C PRO A 604 -35.03 3.20 -17.10
N GLU A 605 -34.53 3.28 -18.35
CA GLU A 605 -34.09 2.11 -19.13
C GLU A 605 -32.85 1.45 -18.50
N GLU A 606 -31.90 2.26 -18.00
CA GLU A 606 -30.70 1.79 -17.31
C GLU A 606 -31.00 1.18 -15.93
N LEU A 607 -32.00 1.72 -15.23
CA LEU A 607 -32.46 1.20 -13.95
C LEU A 607 -33.14 -0.18 -14.10
N GLU A 608 -33.86 -0.43 -15.20
CA GLU A 608 -34.44 -1.75 -15.51
C GLU A 608 -33.37 -2.78 -15.90
N LEU A 609 -32.30 -2.34 -16.57
CA LEU A 609 -31.12 -3.17 -16.86
C LEU A 609 -30.35 -3.56 -15.58
N GLU A 610 -30.39 -2.74 -14.53
CA GLU A 610 -29.83 -3.05 -13.21
C GLU A 610 -30.63 -4.16 -12.49
N LYS A 611 -31.97 -4.07 -12.49
CA LYS A 611 -32.85 -5.04 -11.84
C LYS A 611 -32.77 -6.44 -12.42
N THR A 612 -32.44 -6.54 -13.71
CA THR A 612 -32.31 -7.82 -14.43
C THR A 612 -30.94 -8.47 -14.24
N GLY A 613 -30.04 -7.87 -13.45
CA GLY A 613 -28.65 -8.34 -13.26
C GLY A 613 -27.79 -8.17 -14.51
N GLY A 614 -28.24 -7.35 -15.47
CA GLY A 614 -27.57 -7.09 -16.74
C GLY A 614 -26.42 -6.10 -16.63
N ASN A 615 -25.91 -5.67 -17.79
CA ASN A 615 -24.73 -4.82 -18.00
C ASN A 615 -24.63 -3.54 -17.14
N ALA A 616 -25.67 -3.09 -16.44
CA ALA A 616 -25.64 -1.88 -15.59
C ALA A 616 -24.65 -2.00 -14.40
N LEU A 617 -24.42 -3.21 -13.87
CA LEU A 617 -23.33 -3.48 -12.89
C LEU A 617 -21.94 -3.12 -13.43
N ARG A 618 -21.78 -2.94 -14.76
CA ARG A 618 -20.49 -2.65 -15.40
C ARG A 618 -20.13 -1.16 -15.43
N ARG A 619 -21.10 -0.26 -15.19
CA ARG A 619 -20.89 1.20 -15.13
C ARG A 619 -20.56 1.74 -13.74
N PHE A 620 -20.64 0.92 -12.70
CA PHE A 620 -20.14 1.28 -11.38
C PHE A 620 -18.86 0.51 -11.10
N LYS A 621 -17.79 1.23 -10.74
CA LYS A 621 -16.54 0.60 -10.32
C LYS A 621 -16.06 1.22 -9.03
N THR A 622 -15.57 0.41 -8.11
CA THR A 622 -14.99 0.98 -6.89
C THR A 622 -13.74 1.80 -7.24
N LEU A 623 -13.50 2.91 -6.53
CA LEU A 623 -12.29 3.72 -6.72
C LEU A 623 -11.01 2.89 -6.61
N MET A 624 -10.96 1.95 -5.66
CA MET A 624 -9.83 1.02 -5.47
C MET A 624 -9.59 0.13 -6.69
N HIS A 625 -10.66 -0.48 -7.23
CA HIS A 625 -10.57 -1.31 -8.45
C HIS A 625 -10.14 -0.48 -9.66
N TYR A 626 -10.64 0.74 -9.80
CA TYR A 626 -10.21 1.67 -10.84
C TYR A 626 -8.71 2.01 -10.71
N ALA A 627 -8.23 2.28 -9.50
CA ALA A 627 -6.82 2.55 -9.26
C ALA A 627 -5.94 1.35 -9.68
N GLN A 628 -6.28 0.15 -9.22
CA GLN A 628 -5.55 -1.09 -9.53
C GLN A 628 -5.52 -1.41 -11.03
N THR A 629 -6.69 -1.32 -11.69
CA THR A 629 -6.79 -1.59 -13.13
C THR A 629 -6.05 -0.54 -13.96
N SER A 630 -6.03 0.71 -13.51
CA SER A 630 -5.25 1.78 -14.14
C SER A 630 -3.74 1.55 -13.97
N ASP A 631 -3.27 1.23 -12.76
CA ASP A 631 -1.88 0.86 -12.47
C ASP A 631 -1.40 -0.29 -13.39
N ASP A 632 -2.17 -1.37 -13.46
CA ASP A 632 -1.87 -2.52 -14.31
C ASP A 632 -1.82 -2.14 -15.80
N THR A 633 -2.74 -1.27 -16.24
CA THR A 633 -2.80 -0.81 -17.61
C THR A 633 -1.58 0.05 -17.96
N PHE A 634 -1.20 0.98 -17.09
CA PHE A 634 -0.01 1.82 -17.27
C PHE A 634 1.27 0.98 -17.26
N ALA A 635 1.41 0.04 -16.34
CA ALA A 635 2.57 -0.85 -16.27
C ALA A 635 2.76 -1.71 -17.52
N ARG A 636 1.67 -2.07 -18.22
CA ARG A 636 1.70 -2.84 -19.48
C ARG A 636 1.88 -1.99 -20.73
N THR A 637 1.50 -0.73 -20.66
CA THR A 637 1.46 0.18 -21.81
C THR A 637 2.71 1.04 -21.91
N LEU A 638 3.11 1.65 -20.79
CA LEU A 638 4.19 2.61 -20.76
C LEU A 638 5.53 1.87 -20.83
N SER A 639 6.39 2.35 -21.72
CA SER A 639 7.79 1.92 -21.75
C SER A 639 8.57 2.53 -20.59
N LYS A 640 9.75 1.97 -20.28
CA LYS A 640 10.61 2.48 -19.20
C LYS A 640 10.98 3.96 -19.39
N ASP A 641 11.16 4.38 -20.64
CA ASP A 641 11.55 5.76 -20.99
C ASP A 641 10.39 6.76 -20.83
N GLU A 642 9.16 6.28 -20.64
CA GLU A 642 7.95 7.10 -20.44
C GLU A 642 7.57 7.25 -18.96
N VAL A 643 8.30 6.62 -18.04
CA VAL A 643 8.00 6.66 -16.59
C VAL A 643 9.11 7.40 -15.85
N VAL A 644 8.76 8.41 -15.05
CA VAL A 644 9.70 8.99 -14.07
C VAL A 644 9.48 8.29 -12.74
N ARG A 645 10.56 7.84 -12.10
CA ARG A 645 10.48 7.23 -10.77
C ARG A 645 10.99 8.18 -9.71
N VAL A 646 10.11 8.48 -8.76
CA VAL A 646 10.42 9.25 -7.54
C VAL A 646 10.37 8.29 -6.36
N GLY A 647 11.41 8.29 -5.53
CA GLY A 647 11.44 7.49 -4.31
C GLY A 647 10.62 8.17 -3.21
N VAL A 648 9.63 7.51 -2.61
CA VAL A 648 8.89 8.04 -1.46
C VAL A 648 9.30 7.29 -0.20
N VAL A 649 9.83 8.01 0.79
CA VAL A 649 10.27 7.46 2.07
C VAL A 649 9.42 8.05 3.18
N TYR A 650 8.88 7.19 4.05
CA TYR A 650 7.95 7.58 5.11
C TYR A 650 8.63 7.61 6.50
N LEU A 651 8.40 8.68 7.24
CA LEU A 651 8.71 8.84 8.66
C LEU A 651 7.41 9.17 9.42
N LEU A 652 6.82 8.15 10.07
CA LEU A 652 5.50 8.26 10.69
C LEU A 652 5.57 7.97 12.19
N GLY A 653 4.89 8.79 13.00
CA GLY A 653 4.81 8.64 14.45
C GLY A 653 6.04 9.19 15.21
N GLY A 654 6.16 8.81 16.48
CA GLY A 654 7.23 9.34 17.35
C GLY A 654 8.63 8.88 16.92
N ILE A 655 9.57 9.82 16.89
CA ILE A 655 10.98 9.54 16.59
C ILE A 655 11.62 8.89 17.83
N SER A 656 12.10 7.66 17.68
CA SER A 656 12.78 6.93 18.75
C SER A 656 13.76 5.90 18.17
N ASN A 657 14.58 5.31 19.05
CA ASN A 657 15.47 4.21 18.70
C ASN A 657 14.74 2.86 18.50
N ALA A 658 13.41 2.83 18.64
CA ALA A 658 12.64 1.62 18.43
C ALA A 658 12.62 1.25 16.93
N SER A 659 12.82 -0.03 16.63
CA SER A 659 12.63 -0.57 15.30
C SER A 659 11.16 -0.80 15.03
N GLY A 660 10.71 -0.47 13.83
CA GLY A 660 9.32 -0.66 13.41
C GLY A 660 9.08 -0.14 12.00
N PRO A 661 7.91 -0.45 11.42
CA PRO A 661 7.51 0.17 10.16
C PRO A 661 7.49 1.69 10.33
N PHE A 662 8.10 2.41 9.38
CA PHE A 662 8.20 3.89 9.38
C PHE A 662 9.04 4.51 10.52
N SER A 663 9.81 3.70 11.26
CA SER A 663 10.76 4.21 12.26
C SER A 663 12.01 4.83 11.62
N VAL A 664 12.87 5.44 12.42
CA VAL A 664 14.14 6.02 11.95
C VAL A 664 14.99 5.00 11.17
N SER A 665 15.09 3.77 11.66
CA SER A 665 15.85 2.72 10.97
C SER A 665 15.23 2.36 9.61
N ALA A 666 13.90 2.32 9.52
CA ALA A 666 13.19 2.06 8.27
C ALA A 666 13.34 3.21 7.27
N ALA A 667 13.27 4.46 7.74
CA ALA A 667 13.49 5.65 6.91
C ALA A 667 14.92 5.69 6.36
N ILE A 668 15.94 5.42 7.19
CA ILE A 668 17.34 5.34 6.75
C ILE A 668 17.52 4.22 5.72
N GLN A 669 16.92 3.06 5.95
CA GLN A 669 16.98 1.95 5.00
C GLN A 669 16.30 2.31 3.67
N GLY A 670 15.14 2.97 3.70
CA GLY A 670 14.46 3.48 2.50
C GLY A 670 15.27 4.52 1.74
N LEU A 671 15.92 5.45 2.44
CA LEU A 671 16.85 6.41 1.82
C LEU A 671 18.02 5.69 1.15
N LYS A 672 18.58 4.67 1.80
CA LYS A 672 19.68 3.86 1.24
C LYS A 672 19.24 3.08 0.00
N GLU A 673 18.07 2.46 0.03
CA GLU A 673 17.50 1.75 -1.13
C GLU A 673 17.24 2.71 -2.29
N ALA A 674 16.67 3.89 -2.02
CA ALA A 674 16.45 4.92 -3.02
C ALA A 674 17.76 5.47 -3.62
N VAL A 675 18.84 5.54 -2.84
CA VAL A 675 20.18 5.89 -3.35
C VAL A 675 20.76 4.78 -4.23
N GLN A 676 20.58 3.51 -3.85
CA GLN A 676 21.11 2.36 -4.58
C GLN A 676 20.39 2.10 -5.91
N ASP A 677 19.13 2.51 -6.04
CA ASP A 677 18.39 2.41 -7.30
C ASP A 677 18.79 3.53 -8.28
N PRO A 678 19.39 3.21 -9.45
CA PRO A 678 19.78 4.21 -10.44
C PRO A 678 18.58 4.85 -11.18
N GLU A 679 17.39 4.23 -11.17
CA GLU A 679 16.17 4.76 -11.79
C GLU A 679 15.55 5.88 -10.92
N ILE A 680 15.88 5.94 -9.62
CA ILE A 680 15.41 7.00 -8.72
C ILE A 680 16.41 8.16 -8.72
N LYS A 681 16.01 9.35 -9.18
CA LYS A 681 16.86 10.55 -9.18
C LYS A 681 16.55 11.51 -8.03
N THR A 682 15.30 11.57 -7.62
CA THR A 682 14.81 12.43 -6.54
C THR A 682 14.01 11.63 -5.52
N ILE A 683 13.98 12.14 -4.27
CA ILE A 683 13.35 11.46 -3.14
C ILE A 683 12.39 12.42 -2.45
N VAL A 684 11.18 11.96 -2.15
CA VAL A 684 10.24 12.63 -1.24
C VAL A 684 10.30 11.96 0.12
N LEU A 685 10.64 12.72 1.16
CA LEU A 685 10.56 12.31 2.55
C LEU A 685 9.23 12.78 3.14
N ARG A 686 8.27 11.87 3.25
CA ARG A 686 6.95 12.13 3.83
C ARG A 686 7.01 12.00 5.35
N ILE A 687 6.77 13.10 6.06
CA ILE A 687 6.94 13.22 7.51
C ILE A 687 5.59 13.48 8.17
N ASP A 688 5.12 12.57 9.03
CA ASP A 688 3.99 12.81 9.94
C ASP A 688 4.39 12.42 11.37
N SER A 689 5.05 13.34 12.06
CA SER A 689 5.68 13.15 13.37
C SER A 689 5.70 14.42 14.23
N GLY A 690 5.32 14.28 15.50
CA GLY A 690 5.51 15.32 16.53
C GLY A 690 6.96 15.46 17.03
N GLY A 691 7.90 14.68 16.48
CA GLY A 691 9.29 14.62 16.91
C GLY A 691 9.57 13.49 17.91
N GLY A 692 10.59 13.66 18.74
CA GLY A 692 10.97 12.66 19.73
C GLY A 692 12.45 12.74 20.10
N ASP A 693 13.12 11.59 20.14
CA ASP A 693 14.52 11.46 20.55
C ASP A 693 15.46 12.28 19.65
N VAL A 694 16.28 13.12 20.28
CA VAL A 694 17.17 14.05 19.59
C VAL A 694 18.28 13.31 18.82
N VAL A 695 18.83 12.24 19.40
CA VAL A 695 19.95 11.51 18.77
C VAL A 695 19.46 10.75 17.54
N ALA A 696 18.26 10.17 17.62
CA ALA A 696 17.61 9.53 16.49
C ALA A 696 17.26 10.54 15.37
N SER A 697 16.78 11.74 15.74
CA SER A 697 16.61 12.86 14.80
C SER A 697 17.93 13.28 14.14
N GLU A 698 19.02 13.38 14.90
CA GLU A 698 20.35 13.71 14.36
C GLU A 698 20.85 12.67 13.38
N THR A 699 20.67 11.40 13.72
CA THR A 699 21.06 10.28 12.86
C THR A 699 20.33 10.34 11.51
N LEU A 700 19.03 10.65 11.52
CA LEU A 700 18.24 10.77 10.30
C LEU A 700 18.58 12.06 9.53
N TRP A 701 18.83 13.18 10.23
CA TRP A 701 19.28 14.43 9.63
C TRP A 701 20.59 14.23 8.85
N ASP A 702 21.58 13.56 9.45
CA ASP A 702 22.84 13.26 8.77
C ASP A 702 22.62 12.33 7.56
N ALA A 703 21.76 11.31 7.68
CA ALA A 703 21.43 10.43 6.56
C ALA A 703 20.85 11.21 5.37
N VAL A 704 19.89 12.12 5.61
CA VAL A 704 19.29 12.98 4.58
C VAL A 704 20.35 13.91 3.97
N ARG A 705 21.18 14.53 4.80
CA ARG A 705 22.27 15.41 4.34
C ARG A 705 23.23 14.65 3.41
N ARG A 706 23.62 13.43 3.78
CA ARG A 706 24.54 12.59 2.99
C ARG A 706 23.94 12.16 1.66
N VAL A 707 22.64 11.82 1.60
CA VAL A 707 21.93 11.56 0.33
C VAL A 707 22.13 12.71 -0.65
N ARG A 708 22.00 13.95 -0.17
CA ARG A 708 22.17 15.14 -1.00
C ARG A 708 23.64 15.41 -1.34
N SER A 709 24.52 15.44 -0.35
CA SER A 709 25.91 15.90 -0.53
C SER A 709 26.85 14.85 -1.13
N GLU A 710 26.68 13.58 -0.78
CA GLU A 710 27.55 12.48 -1.24
C GLU A 710 27.02 11.84 -2.53
N PHE A 711 25.70 11.75 -2.70
CA PHE A 711 25.08 11.04 -3.83
C PHE A 711 24.39 11.95 -4.85
N GLY A 712 24.27 13.26 -4.56
CA GLY A 712 23.71 14.24 -5.50
C GLY A 712 22.23 14.06 -5.81
N LYS A 713 21.47 13.31 -4.99
CA LYS A 713 20.03 13.11 -5.16
C LYS A 713 19.26 14.13 -4.31
N PRO A 714 18.43 15.00 -4.91
CA PRO A 714 17.60 15.93 -4.16
C PRO A 714 16.60 15.21 -3.26
N VAL A 715 16.38 15.75 -2.05
CA VAL A 715 15.40 15.25 -1.08
C VAL A 715 14.39 16.36 -0.78
N ILE A 716 13.10 16.09 -1.01
CA ILE A 716 11.98 17.00 -0.78
C ILE A 716 11.21 16.51 0.45
N ALA A 717 11.08 17.33 1.50
CA ALA A 717 10.19 17.02 2.61
C ALA A 717 8.73 17.35 2.23
N SER A 718 7.82 16.43 2.55
CA SER A 718 6.37 16.67 2.54
C SER A 718 5.83 16.41 3.95
N PHE A 719 5.20 17.41 4.55
CA PHE A 719 4.63 17.27 5.89
C PHE A 719 3.18 16.78 5.82
N GLY A 720 2.86 15.78 6.63
CA GLY A 720 1.49 15.33 6.89
C GLY A 720 0.80 16.21 7.92
N ASN A 721 0.04 15.60 8.85
CA ASN A 721 -0.67 16.36 9.88
C ASN A 721 0.25 17.08 10.84
N THR A 722 1.41 16.50 11.14
CA THR A 722 2.37 17.10 12.06
C THR A 722 3.80 16.88 11.58
N ALA A 723 4.63 17.90 11.65
CA ALA A 723 6.07 17.78 11.46
C ALA A 723 6.76 18.81 12.36
N ALA A 724 6.89 18.47 13.64
CA ALA A 724 7.33 19.40 14.68
C ALA A 724 8.53 18.85 15.47
N SER A 725 9.26 19.74 16.15
CA SER A 725 10.38 19.39 17.03
C SER A 725 11.45 18.57 16.29
N GLY A 726 11.73 17.34 16.74
CA GLY A 726 12.72 16.45 16.11
C GLY A 726 12.40 16.08 14.65
N ALA A 727 11.14 16.20 14.22
CA ALA A 727 10.76 15.96 12.83
C ALA A 727 11.12 17.16 11.94
N TYR A 728 10.83 18.38 12.42
CA TYR A 728 11.27 19.61 11.75
C TYR A 728 12.80 19.70 11.71
N TYR A 729 13.48 19.27 12.78
CA TYR A 729 14.93 19.12 12.83
C TYR A 729 15.45 18.34 11.61
N VAL A 730 14.90 17.14 11.35
CA VAL A 730 15.27 16.31 10.18
C VAL A 730 14.98 17.04 8.88
N ALA A 731 13.83 17.70 8.77
CA ALA A 731 13.43 18.42 7.55
C ALA A 731 14.41 19.54 7.17
N THR A 732 15.14 20.13 8.12
CA THR A 732 16.17 21.15 7.82
C THR A 732 17.30 20.65 6.93
N ALA A 733 17.54 19.33 6.85
CA ALA A 733 18.52 18.74 5.93
C ALA A 733 18.04 18.61 4.48
N THR A 734 16.75 18.83 4.18
CA THR A 734 16.17 18.63 2.85
C THR A 734 16.39 19.82 1.91
N ASP A 735 16.21 19.61 0.61
CA ASP A 735 16.30 20.66 -0.42
C ASP A 735 15.09 21.59 -0.41
N THR A 736 13.90 21.08 -0.10
CA THR A 736 12.63 21.82 -0.16
C THR A 736 11.64 21.21 0.82
N ILE A 737 10.85 22.04 1.50
CA ILE A 737 9.85 21.64 2.49
C ILE A 737 8.46 22.11 2.04
N PHE A 738 7.57 21.15 1.81
CA PHE A 738 6.14 21.36 1.58
C PHE A 738 5.35 21.02 2.86
N ALA A 739 4.35 21.84 3.17
CA ALA A 739 3.39 21.56 4.24
C ALA A 739 1.99 22.02 3.85
N GLY A 740 0.96 21.30 4.27
CA GLY A 740 -0.43 21.76 4.14
C GLY A 740 -0.70 22.97 5.03
N GLU A 741 -1.75 23.72 4.73
CA GLU A 741 -2.14 24.90 5.52
C GLU A 741 -2.39 24.53 6.97
N ASN A 742 -3.08 23.40 7.17
CA ASN A 742 -3.45 22.88 8.50
C ASN A 742 -2.39 21.94 9.11
N THR A 743 -1.22 21.77 8.48
CA THR A 743 -0.11 21.02 9.08
C THR A 743 0.36 21.71 10.36
N VAL A 744 0.59 20.94 11.43
CA VAL A 744 1.19 21.47 12.67
C VAL A 744 2.71 21.32 12.61
N THR A 745 3.45 22.43 12.60
CA THR A 745 4.92 22.44 12.50
C THR A 745 5.59 23.40 13.48
N GLY A 746 6.90 23.59 13.33
CA GLY A 746 7.76 24.33 14.26
C GLY A 746 8.14 23.48 15.47
N SER A 747 7.74 23.92 16.65
CA SER A 747 8.19 23.42 17.96
C SER A 747 9.71 23.35 18.08
N ILE A 748 10.40 24.36 17.53
CA ILE A 748 11.86 24.48 17.55
C ILE A 748 12.29 24.81 18.99
N GLY A 749 12.54 23.77 19.76
CA GLY A 749 12.84 23.84 21.19
C GLY A 749 13.08 22.45 21.74
N VAL A 750 13.80 22.38 22.86
CA VAL A 750 14.22 21.13 23.49
C VAL A 750 13.61 21.05 24.88
N ALA A 751 13.14 19.85 25.24
CA ALA A 751 12.65 19.56 26.56
C ALA A 751 13.15 18.18 27.02
N ALA A 752 13.35 18.03 28.32
CA ALA A 752 13.71 16.77 28.94
C ALA A 752 12.90 16.56 30.22
N LEU A 753 12.55 15.30 30.47
CA LEU A 753 11.85 14.85 31.66
C LEU A 753 12.65 13.74 32.31
N ARG A 754 12.88 13.86 33.62
CA ARG A 754 13.56 12.86 34.45
C ARG A 754 12.67 12.53 35.66
N PRO A 755 11.82 11.49 35.56
CA PRO A 755 11.03 11.00 36.68
C PRO A 755 11.91 10.26 37.69
N THR A 756 11.59 10.44 38.97
CA THR A 756 12.32 9.88 40.11
C THR A 756 11.31 9.32 41.10
N ILE A 757 11.45 8.04 41.45
CA ILE A 757 10.65 7.44 42.52
C ILE A 757 11.20 7.95 43.85
N THR A 758 10.33 8.59 44.63
CA THR A 758 10.68 9.12 45.95
C THR A 758 10.57 8.04 47.00
N HIS A 759 11.33 8.19 48.10
CA HIS A 759 11.21 7.33 49.28
C HIS A 759 9.77 7.27 49.81
N ALA A 760 8.99 8.35 49.66
CA ALA A 760 7.59 8.34 50.08
C ALA A 760 6.73 7.26 49.41
N LEU A 761 7.01 6.87 48.16
CA LEU A 761 6.34 5.72 47.54
C LEU A 761 6.84 4.41 48.13
N LEU A 762 8.16 4.26 48.23
CA LEU A 762 8.80 3.05 48.73
C LEU A 762 8.36 2.74 50.17
N ASP A 763 8.33 3.76 51.03
CA ASP A 763 7.88 3.66 52.42
C ASP A 763 6.42 3.21 52.52
N ARG A 764 5.53 3.74 51.67
CA ARG A 764 4.12 3.31 51.62
C ARG A 764 3.97 1.85 51.19
N LEU A 765 4.84 1.38 50.31
CA LEU A 765 4.90 0.00 49.87
C LEU A 765 5.71 -0.89 50.82
N GLN A 766 6.27 -0.32 51.90
CA GLN A 766 7.15 -0.99 52.86
C GLN A 766 8.38 -1.64 52.19
N LEU A 767 8.91 -0.99 51.16
CA LEU A 767 10.07 -1.43 50.40
C LEU A 767 11.31 -0.63 50.80
N ASN A 768 12.43 -1.33 50.99
CA ASN A 768 13.75 -0.73 51.15
C ASN A 768 14.59 -0.98 49.91
N VAL A 769 15.31 0.05 49.46
CA VAL A 769 16.24 -0.05 48.32
C VAL A 769 17.62 0.40 48.80
N GLN A 770 18.62 -0.45 48.61
CA GLN A 770 20.02 -0.12 48.84
C GLN A 770 20.74 -0.05 47.49
N GLY A 771 21.28 1.13 47.15
CA GLY A 771 22.06 1.35 45.94
C GLY A 771 23.55 1.41 46.22
N PHE A 772 24.35 0.80 45.35
CA PHE A 772 25.81 0.96 45.34
C PHE A 772 26.20 1.62 44.03
N PHE A 773 26.82 2.79 44.10
CA PHE A 773 27.26 3.55 42.93
C PHE A 773 28.77 3.76 42.99
N THR A 774 29.47 3.39 41.92
CA THR A 774 30.90 3.68 41.74
C THR A 774 31.16 4.95 40.93
N GLY A 775 30.10 5.57 40.41
CA GLY A 775 30.11 6.78 39.61
C GLY A 775 28.78 7.54 39.70
N SER A 776 28.43 8.31 38.67
CA SER A 776 27.20 9.13 38.68
C SER A 776 25.93 8.29 38.86
N SER A 777 25.03 8.75 39.73
CA SER A 777 23.71 8.16 39.95
C SER A 777 22.63 8.75 39.04
N ALA A 778 22.99 9.65 38.12
CA ALA A 778 22.02 10.43 37.33
C ALA A 778 21.00 9.58 36.56
N GLN A 779 21.41 8.39 36.10
CA GLN A 779 20.56 7.45 35.35
C GLN A 779 19.67 6.57 36.25
N SER A 780 19.86 6.60 37.57
CA SER A 780 19.01 5.84 38.50
C SER A 780 17.66 6.50 38.66
N THR A 781 16.57 5.78 38.42
CA THR A 781 15.20 6.27 38.67
C THR A 781 14.81 6.24 40.15
N LEU A 782 15.60 5.58 41.01
CA LEU A 782 15.37 5.44 42.44
C LEU A 782 16.19 6.43 43.29
N GLN A 783 17.11 7.17 42.66
CA GLN A 783 17.95 8.16 43.32
C GLN A 783 17.64 9.55 42.78
N ASP A 784 17.48 10.53 43.66
CA ASP A 784 17.28 11.92 43.21
C ASP A 784 18.56 12.52 42.60
N LEU A 785 18.39 13.50 41.69
CA LEU A 785 19.52 14.23 41.12
C LEU A 785 20.08 15.21 42.16
N ASP A 786 21.40 15.19 42.34
CA ASP A 786 22.09 16.23 43.11
C ASP A 786 22.25 17.53 42.29
N ALA A 787 22.73 18.59 42.94
CA ALA A 787 22.86 19.92 42.32
C ALA A 787 23.81 19.92 41.10
N ASP A 788 24.89 19.14 41.16
CA ASP A 788 25.89 19.07 40.09
C ASP A 788 25.35 18.28 38.89
N GLN A 789 24.63 17.19 39.14
CA GLN A 789 23.93 16.41 38.12
C GLN A 789 22.82 17.22 37.45
N LEU A 790 22.06 18.01 38.21
CA LEU A 790 21.05 18.93 37.67
C LEU A 790 21.70 20.02 36.80
N ALA A 791 22.80 20.61 37.25
CA ALA A 791 23.55 21.61 36.49
C ALA A 791 24.11 21.02 35.19
N HIS A 792 24.61 19.79 35.23
CA HIS A 792 25.09 19.07 34.05
C HIS A 792 23.96 18.79 33.05
N MET A 793 22.79 18.34 33.54
CA MET A 793 21.61 18.12 32.71
C MET A 793 21.16 19.41 32.02
N LYS A 794 21.10 20.53 32.75
CA LYS A 794 20.78 21.86 32.18
C LYS A 794 21.73 22.24 31.06
N LYS A 795 23.04 22.12 31.31
CA LYS A 795 24.08 22.44 30.31
C LYS A 795 23.97 21.57 29.07
N SER A 796 23.66 20.28 29.23
CA SER A 796 23.43 19.37 28.10
C SER A 796 22.27 19.85 27.23
N ILE A 797 21.16 20.24 27.86
CA ILE A 797 19.96 20.71 27.14
C ILE A 797 20.22 22.06 26.46
N ASP A 798 20.99 22.96 27.08
CA ASP A 798 21.43 24.22 26.45
C ASP A 798 22.22 23.95 25.16
N ALA A 799 23.17 23.01 25.22
CA ALA A 799 23.97 22.62 24.06
C ALA A 799 23.10 22.02 22.95
N THR A 800 22.16 21.15 23.30
CA THR A 800 21.21 20.58 22.34
C THR A 800 20.31 21.64 21.69
N TYR A 801 19.85 22.63 22.46
CA TYR A 801 19.05 23.71 21.90
C TYR A 801 19.85 24.60 20.95
N ALA A 802 21.09 24.94 21.32
CA ALA A 802 22.00 25.69 20.45
C ALA A 802 22.25 24.97 19.11
N ASP A 803 22.53 23.66 19.16
CA ASP A 803 22.73 22.83 17.97
C ASP A 803 21.48 22.78 17.07
N PHE A 804 20.28 22.67 17.66
CA PHE A 804 19.03 22.73 16.90
C PHE A 804 18.87 24.08 16.20
N LEU A 805 19.11 25.19 16.91
CA LEU A 805 19.06 26.53 16.29
C LEU A 805 20.05 26.66 15.14
N ASP A 806 21.27 26.14 15.30
CA ASP A 806 22.29 26.20 14.26
C ASP A 806 21.90 25.38 13.03
N LYS A 807 21.29 24.21 13.19
CA LYS A 807 20.77 23.42 12.07
C LYS A 807 19.61 24.08 11.34
N VAL A 808 18.70 24.73 12.07
CA VAL A 808 17.63 25.54 11.45
C VAL A 808 18.24 26.70 10.65
N LYS A 809 19.21 27.42 11.22
CA LYS A 809 19.92 28.50 10.50
C LYS A 809 20.62 28.00 9.24
N GLN A 810 21.33 26.87 9.33
CA GLN A 810 22.06 26.28 8.21
C GLN A 810 21.11 25.79 7.11
N GLY A 811 20.03 25.09 7.48
CA GLY A 811 19.10 24.50 6.53
C GLY A 811 18.18 25.52 5.85
N ARG A 812 17.84 26.62 6.55
CA ARG A 812 16.83 27.60 6.09
C ARG A 812 17.39 28.98 5.75
N ALA A 813 18.65 29.26 6.07
CA ALA A 813 19.29 30.57 5.88
C ALA A 813 18.52 31.74 6.55
N LEU A 814 17.94 31.49 7.73
CA LEU A 814 17.17 32.49 8.48
C LEU A 814 18.08 33.46 9.27
N SER A 815 17.64 34.72 9.39
CA SER A 815 18.29 35.69 10.28
C SER A 815 18.03 35.36 11.75
N ASN A 816 18.90 35.84 12.65
CA ASN A 816 18.72 35.64 14.09
C ASN A 816 17.42 36.26 14.62
N ASP A 817 16.97 37.36 14.02
CA ASP A 817 15.76 38.05 14.48
C ASP A 817 14.51 37.25 14.13
N VAL A 818 14.41 36.76 12.89
CA VAL A 818 13.32 35.85 12.48
C VAL A 818 13.36 34.56 13.29
N LEU A 819 14.56 34.00 13.53
CA LEU A 819 14.70 32.80 14.34
C LEU A 819 14.19 32.98 15.78
N ARG A 820 14.41 34.13 16.41
CA ARG A 820 13.88 34.41 17.76
C ARG A 820 12.34 34.48 17.77
N GLU A 821 11.72 34.93 16.68
CA GLU A 821 10.26 35.02 16.60
C GLU A 821 9.61 33.65 16.41
N VAL A 822 10.23 32.78 15.61
CA VAL A 822 9.64 31.49 15.21
C VAL A 822 10.12 30.29 16.05
N ALA A 823 11.20 30.43 16.81
CA ALA A 823 11.72 29.39 17.68
C ALA A 823 11.11 29.42 19.09
N GLY A 824 11.85 28.93 20.07
CA GLY A 824 11.43 28.89 21.47
C GLY A 824 10.30 27.93 21.80
N GLY A 825 10.15 26.89 20.98
CA GLY A 825 9.18 25.82 21.19
C GLY A 825 7.76 26.14 20.69
N ARG A 826 7.56 27.29 20.02
CA ARG A 826 6.28 27.69 19.41
C ARG A 826 5.77 26.67 18.43
N VAL A 827 4.46 26.45 18.43
CA VAL A 827 3.80 25.52 17.51
C VAL A 827 2.84 26.32 16.66
N MET A 828 2.90 26.10 15.34
CA MET A 828 2.14 26.89 14.39
C MET A 828 1.61 26.03 13.26
N THR A 829 0.60 26.53 12.57
CA THR A 829 0.09 25.93 11.33
C THR A 829 1.09 26.11 10.19
N GLY A 830 0.99 25.31 9.13
CA GLY A 830 1.82 25.42 7.93
C GLY A 830 1.62 26.77 7.25
N LEU A 831 0.38 27.27 7.24
CA LEU A 831 0.06 28.61 6.76
C LEU A 831 0.78 29.70 7.56
N THR A 832 0.77 29.61 8.90
CA THR A 832 1.52 30.56 9.75
C THR A 832 3.02 30.44 9.55
N ALA A 833 3.56 29.23 9.41
CA ALA A 833 4.98 28.98 9.13
C ALA A 833 5.43 29.56 7.78
N TRP A 834 4.55 29.57 6.78
CA TRP A 834 4.79 30.17 5.47
C TRP A 834 4.70 31.70 5.52
N THR A 835 3.62 32.24 6.09
CA THR A 835 3.31 33.69 6.09
C THR A 835 4.23 34.51 6.98
N GLN A 836 4.62 34.02 8.17
CA GLN A 836 5.50 34.76 9.08
C GLN A 836 6.88 35.03 8.46
N CYS A 837 7.35 34.15 7.58
CA CYS A 837 8.60 34.36 6.84
C CYS A 837 8.45 35.33 5.67
N ALA A 838 7.25 35.46 5.09
CA ALA A 838 6.95 36.41 4.01
C ALA A 838 6.84 37.88 4.47
N ILE A 839 6.57 38.14 5.76
CA ILE A 839 6.38 39.50 6.30
C ILE A 839 7.69 40.13 6.81
N GLY A 840 8.58 39.36 7.45
CA GLY A 840 9.89 39.86 7.93
C GLY A 840 10.79 40.36 6.79
N ALA A 841 10.64 39.73 5.63
CA ALA A 841 11.16 40.12 4.33
C ALA A 841 10.87 41.58 3.92
N ALA A 842 9.62 42.02 4.09
CA ALA A 842 9.19 43.36 3.71
C ALA A 842 9.75 44.47 4.64
N GLN A 843 10.12 44.12 5.88
CA GLN A 843 10.57 45.08 6.89
C GLN A 843 12.10 45.27 6.93
N SER A 844 12.89 44.33 6.40
CA SER A 844 14.36 44.35 6.54
C SER A 844 15.13 45.10 5.43
N GLY A 845 14.44 45.72 4.47
CA GLY A 845 15.06 46.62 3.47
C GLY A 845 16.20 46.01 2.63
N ALA A 846 16.25 44.68 2.47
CA ALA A 846 17.27 44.01 1.68
C ALA A 846 17.18 44.43 0.20
N PRO A 847 18.31 44.67 -0.51
CA PRO A 847 18.29 45.14 -1.88
C PRO A 847 17.74 44.04 -2.79
N GLY A 848 16.48 44.20 -3.17
CA GLY A 848 15.59 43.19 -3.75
C GLY A 848 14.12 43.45 -3.37
N ALA A 849 13.89 44.21 -2.28
CA ALA A 849 12.59 44.65 -1.80
C ALA A 849 11.95 45.79 -2.63
N ALA A 850 11.90 45.62 -3.96
CA ALA A 850 11.07 46.45 -4.82
C ALA A 850 10.10 45.53 -5.57
N LEU A 851 9.10 45.01 -4.86
CA LEU A 851 7.83 44.70 -5.51
C LEU A 851 7.29 46.03 -6.01
N SER A 852 7.24 46.19 -7.33
CA SER A 852 6.64 47.34 -7.99
C SER A 852 5.17 47.39 -7.61
N ALA A 853 4.91 48.21 -6.59
CA ALA A 853 3.60 48.70 -6.23
C ALA A 853 2.98 49.42 -7.42
N GLN A 854 1.83 48.94 -7.87
CA GLN A 854 0.70 49.81 -8.21
C GLN A 854 -0.59 49.02 -7.98
N GLY A 855 -1.28 49.30 -6.88
CA GLY A 855 -2.62 48.78 -6.63
C GLY A 855 -3.01 48.42 -5.19
N THR A 856 -2.23 48.80 -4.16
CA THR A 856 -2.66 49.05 -2.75
C THR A 856 -1.40 49.24 -1.92
N THR A 857 -1.33 50.33 -1.16
CA THR A 857 -0.10 50.81 -0.53
C THR A 857 0.28 49.97 0.69
N LEU A 858 1.54 49.49 0.73
CA LEU A 858 2.22 48.87 1.88
C LEU A 858 2.15 49.69 3.19
N GLN A 859 1.73 50.96 3.12
CA GLN A 859 1.42 51.79 4.28
C GLN A 859 0.14 51.36 5.01
N ASP A 860 -0.83 50.74 4.35
CA ASP A 860 -2.10 50.33 4.98
C ASP A 860 -1.93 49.04 5.81
N ALA A 861 -1.15 48.08 5.33
CA ALA A 861 -0.81 46.87 6.08
C ALA A 861 0.17 47.15 7.24
N ALA A 862 1.10 48.10 7.06
CA ALA A 862 1.99 48.56 8.13
C ALA A 862 1.27 49.45 9.16
N ALA A 863 0.26 50.24 8.73
CA ALA A 863 -0.61 51.00 9.63
C ALA A 863 -1.49 50.06 10.48
N LEU A 864 -2.09 49.02 9.89
CA LEU A 864 -2.90 48.02 10.60
C LEU A 864 -2.09 47.25 11.67
N LEU A 865 -0.84 46.86 11.37
CA LEU A 865 0.03 46.17 12.33
C LEU A 865 0.64 47.09 13.41
N SER A 866 0.87 48.38 13.09
CA SER A 866 1.33 49.36 14.08
C SER A 866 0.21 49.79 15.02
N GLN A 867 -1.03 49.90 14.52
CA GLN A 867 -2.22 50.18 15.33
C GLN A 867 -2.48 49.05 16.35
N TRP A 868 -2.30 47.78 15.95
CA TRP A 868 -2.39 46.60 16.83
C TRP A 868 -1.32 46.55 17.95
N ARG A 869 -0.10 47.04 17.69
CA ARG A 869 0.97 47.15 18.71
C ARG A 869 0.70 48.23 19.75
N THR A 870 -0.06 49.27 19.42
CA THR A 870 -0.45 50.33 20.36
C THR A 870 -1.71 49.97 21.15
N GLU A 871 -2.67 49.28 20.55
CA GLU A 871 -3.94 48.93 21.21
C GLU A 871 -3.82 47.74 22.18
N SER A 872 -2.83 46.87 22.01
CA SER A 872 -2.52 45.80 22.99
C SER A 872 -1.92 46.30 24.32
N LYS A 873 -1.67 47.61 24.47
CA LYS A 873 -1.16 48.22 25.72
C LYS A 873 -2.17 49.07 26.49
N THR A 874 -3.38 49.29 25.97
CA THR A 874 -4.41 50.07 26.67
C THR A 874 -5.80 49.51 26.42
N GLY A 875 -6.41 48.88 27.42
CA GLY A 875 -7.79 48.41 27.27
C GLY A 875 -8.34 47.58 28.43
N THR A 876 -8.41 48.18 29.62
CA THR A 876 -9.32 47.78 30.70
C THR A 876 -10.79 47.80 30.25
N SER A 877 -11.53 46.75 30.61
CA SER A 877 -12.98 46.65 30.91
C SER A 877 -13.98 47.61 30.24
N GLY A 878 -15.04 47.04 29.64
CA GLY A 878 -16.36 47.69 29.57
C GLY A 878 -17.21 47.31 28.36
N ASN A 879 -18.39 46.74 28.63
CA ASN A 879 -19.52 46.62 27.70
C ASN A 879 -19.94 47.98 27.14
N ASP A 880 -20.33 48.04 25.86
CA ASP A 880 -21.67 48.45 25.39
C ASP A 880 -21.72 48.61 23.86
N ALA A 881 -22.85 48.19 23.29
CA ALA A 881 -23.15 48.17 21.85
C ALA A 881 -23.56 49.55 21.31
N ILE A 882 -23.17 49.92 20.08
CA ILE A 882 -23.87 50.94 19.26
C ILE A 882 -23.82 50.59 17.76
N TYR A 883 -25.01 50.48 17.15
CA TYR A 883 -25.32 50.48 15.71
C TYR A 883 -25.20 51.88 15.10
N VAL A 884 -24.73 52.02 13.85
CA VAL A 884 -25.12 53.13 12.95
C VAL A 884 -25.20 52.67 11.48
N GLU A 885 -26.28 53.09 10.81
CA GLU A 885 -26.75 52.77 9.45
C GLU A 885 -26.55 53.97 8.48
N ARG A 886 -26.65 53.71 7.15
CA ARG A 886 -26.92 54.59 5.96
C ARG A 886 -25.73 55.03 5.10
N GLN A 887 -25.82 55.30 3.77
CA GLN A 887 -26.71 54.99 2.61
C GLN A 887 -26.07 55.67 1.35
N GLY A 888 -26.21 55.07 0.15
CA GLY A 888 -26.25 55.76 -1.17
C GLY A 888 -25.08 55.53 -2.16
N PRO A 889 -25.25 55.76 -3.49
CA PRO A 889 -26.07 54.98 -4.43
C PRO A 889 -25.27 54.37 -5.62
N PHE A 890 -25.90 53.41 -6.30
CA PHE A 890 -25.44 52.67 -7.49
C PHE A 890 -25.28 53.51 -8.79
N THR A 891 -24.31 53.13 -9.63
CA THR A 891 -24.32 53.28 -11.10
C THR A 891 -23.71 52.04 -11.80
N ASN A 892 -24.40 51.54 -12.84
CA ASN A 892 -24.10 50.35 -13.68
C ASN A 892 -22.81 50.52 -14.53
N VAL A 893 -21.87 49.55 -14.62
CA VAL A 893 -21.78 48.30 -15.42
C VAL A 893 -21.95 48.50 -16.95
N HIS A 894 -20.84 48.39 -17.73
CA HIS A 894 -20.69 47.42 -18.85
C HIS A 894 -19.46 47.56 -19.80
N SER A 895 -18.46 48.43 -19.58
CA SER A 895 -17.34 48.55 -20.54
C SER A 895 -15.92 48.43 -19.96
N LEU A 896 -15.76 47.81 -18.80
CA LEU A 896 -14.46 47.65 -18.12
C LEU A 896 -14.05 46.19 -17.89
N GLN A 897 -14.91 45.22 -18.19
CA GLN A 897 -14.61 43.79 -17.97
C GLN A 897 -13.66 43.23 -19.04
N ASP A 898 -13.83 43.61 -20.31
CA ASP A 898 -13.00 43.02 -21.39
C ASP A 898 -11.55 43.56 -21.40
N ALA A 899 -11.36 44.83 -21.02
CA ALA A 899 -10.02 45.43 -20.93
C ALA A 899 -9.27 45.07 -19.62
N ALA A 900 -10.00 44.70 -18.56
CA ALA A 900 -9.41 44.20 -17.32
C ALA A 900 -8.95 42.75 -17.47
N GLN A 901 -9.69 41.93 -18.21
CA GLN A 901 -9.36 40.51 -18.42
C GLN A 901 -8.05 40.35 -19.24
N GLU A 902 -7.90 41.06 -20.35
CA GLU A 902 -6.68 40.97 -21.19
C GLU A 902 -5.42 41.55 -20.51
N ALA A 903 -5.58 42.61 -19.71
CA ALA A 903 -4.46 43.19 -18.95
C ALA A 903 -4.05 42.30 -17.77
N GLN A 904 -5.01 41.58 -17.18
CA GLN A 904 -4.80 40.66 -16.06
C GLN A 904 -4.18 39.34 -16.56
N ASP A 905 -4.57 38.84 -17.72
CA ASP A 905 -3.96 37.63 -18.31
C ASP A 905 -2.52 37.87 -18.81
N ALA A 906 -2.22 39.06 -19.34
CA ALA A 906 -0.86 39.45 -19.71
C ALA A 906 0.05 39.69 -18.48
N ALA A 907 -0.48 40.26 -17.40
CA ALA A 907 0.25 40.44 -16.15
C ALA A 907 0.51 39.10 -15.44
N ILE A 908 -0.48 38.19 -15.44
CA ILE A 908 -0.35 36.85 -14.88
C ILE A 908 0.69 36.03 -15.66
N GLN A 909 0.71 36.08 -16.98
CA GLN A 909 1.73 35.37 -17.78
C GLN A 909 3.15 35.95 -17.59
N ALA A 910 3.29 37.27 -17.39
CA ALA A 910 4.56 37.90 -17.07
C ALA A 910 5.05 37.60 -15.64
N ASP A 911 4.14 37.41 -14.67
CA ASP A 911 4.44 37.00 -13.30
C ASP A 911 4.80 35.49 -13.23
N LEU A 912 4.11 34.64 -13.99
CA LEU A 912 4.41 33.20 -14.07
C LEU A 912 5.78 32.92 -14.71
N ALA A 913 6.21 33.74 -15.68
CA ALA A 913 7.54 33.68 -16.27
C ALA A 913 8.66 34.20 -15.32
N ARG A 914 8.33 34.98 -14.29
CA ARG A 914 9.27 35.45 -13.26
C ARG A 914 9.39 34.50 -12.07
N ILE A 915 8.30 33.83 -11.70
CA ILE A 915 8.27 32.86 -10.59
C ILE A 915 9.10 31.60 -10.93
N SER A 916 9.20 31.22 -12.20
CA SER A 916 9.93 30.01 -12.62
C SER A 916 11.46 30.09 -12.46
N HIS A 917 12.03 31.28 -12.25
CA HIS A 917 13.49 31.48 -12.22
C HIS A 917 14.06 32.20 -10.98
N GLN A 918 13.26 32.47 -9.94
CA GLN A 918 13.77 33.15 -8.74
C GLN A 918 13.70 32.25 -7.49
N THR A 919 14.89 31.89 -6.97
CA THR A 919 15.05 31.67 -5.53
C THR A 919 14.48 32.89 -4.81
N SER A 920 13.45 32.68 -3.99
CA SER A 920 12.73 33.73 -3.24
C SER A 920 13.67 34.84 -2.76
N PRO A 921 13.28 36.13 -2.85
CA PRO A 921 14.12 37.27 -2.46
C PRO A 921 14.50 37.31 -0.97
N TYR A 922 14.09 36.31 -0.17
CA TYR A 922 14.46 36.10 1.22
C TYR A 922 14.67 34.60 1.46
N GLY A 923 15.77 34.21 2.10
CA GLY A 923 16.13 32.79 2.30
C GLY A 923 14.99 31.95 2.89
N ARG A 924 14.47 31.01 2.09
CA ARG A 924 13.63 29.81 2.34
C ARG A 924 12.57 29.75 3.45
N GLY A 925 12.35 30.73 4.33
CA GLY A 925 11.34 30.65 5.40
C GLY A 925 11.44 29.39 6.29
N LEU A 926 10.41 29.10 7.09
CA LEU A 926 10.31 27.82 7.81
C LEU A 926 9.90 26.67 6.87
N ILE A 927 9.03 26.96 5.91
CA ILE A 927 8.68 26.05 4.82
C ILE A 927 8.82 26.79 3.48
N ASP A 928 9.02 26.04 2.40
CA ASP A 928 9.24 26.61 1.07
C ASP A 928 7.93 26.84 0.32
N ALA A 929 6.92 25.98 0.52
CA ALA A 929 5.64 26.07 -0.16
C ALA A 929 4.50 25.40 0.62
N ILE A 930 3.28 25.88 0.37
CA ILE A 930 2.06 25.17 0.75
C ILE A 930 1.83 24.02 -0.24
N GLY A 931 1.57 22.82 0.28
CA GLY A 931 1.29 21.64 -0.52
C GLY A 931 1.51 20.32 0.21
N GLY A 932 0.95 19.26 -0.36
CA GLY A 932 0.92 17.93 0.21
C GLY A 932 1.94 16.95 -0.36
N LEU A 933 1.60 15.66 -0.30
CA LEU A 933 2.40 14.58 -0.86
C LEU A 933 2.40 14.59 -2.39
N TRP A 934 1.24 14.88 -3.00
CA TRP A 934 1.14 14.98 -4.46
C TRP A 934 2.01 16.12 -5.02
N ASP A 935 1.95 17.30 -4.40
CA ASP A 935 2.72 18.48 -4.84
C ASP A 935 4.22 18.25 -4.71
N ALA A 936 4.66 17.66 -3.59
CA ALA A 936 6.05 17.28 -3.40
C ALA A 936 6.52 16.25 -4.44
N ALA A 937 5.68 15.26 -4.78
CA ALA A 937 5.98 14.27 -5.81
C ALA A 937 6.05 14.88 -7.22
N MET A 938 5.17 15.83 -7.54
CA MET A 938 5.22 16.56 -8.80
C MET A 938 6.46 17.44 -8.89
N HIS A 939 6.82 18.13 -7.81
CA HIS A 939 8.04 18.92 -7.73
C HIS A 939 9.29 18.04 -7.92
N ALA A 940 9.35 16.89 -7.23
CA ALA A 940 10.42 15.91 -7.37
C ALA A 940 10.52 15.33 -8.80
N THR A 941 9.38 15.15 -9.47
CA THR A 941 9.32 14.71 -10.87
C THR A 941 9.89 15.80 -11.79
N ASN A 942 9.50 17.06 -11.61
CA ASN A 942 10.02 18.17 -12.40
C ASN A 942 11.54 18.35 -12.22
N LEU A 943 12.04 18.25 -10.98
CA LEU A 943 13.47 18.28 -10.70
C LEU A 943 14.22 17.15 -11.42
N THR A 944 13.63 15.95 -11.48
CA THR A 944 14.22 14.83 -12.23
C THR A 944 14.34 15.16 -13.71
N LEU A 945 13.24 15.64 -14.31
CA LEU A 945 13.23 16.01 -15.72
C LEU A 945 14.25 17.12 -16.02
N GLN A 946 14.34 18.15 -15.18
CA GLN A 946 15.34 19.22 -15.33
C GLN A 946 16.79 18.70 -15.24
N MET A 947 17.07 17.78 -14.32
CA MET A 947 18.40 17.15 -14.20
C MET A 947 18.76 16.33 -15.43
N GLU A 948 17.81 15.55 -15.96
CA GLU A 948 18.01 14.76 -17.18
C GLU A 948 18.17 15.67 -18.40
N ALA A 949 17.43 16.78 -18.46
CA ALA A 949 17.49 17.74 -19.56
C ALA A 949 18.86 18.40 -19.60
N LYS A 950 19.34 18.86 -18.44
CA LYS A 950 20.67 19.44 -18.31
C LYS A 950 21.77 18.46 -18.72
N ALA A 951 21.64 17.19 -18.35
CA ALA A 951 22.59 16.16 -18.80
C ALA A 951 22.59 16.01 -20.33
N LEU A 952 21.41 16.06 -20.98
CA LEU A 952 21.32 16.04 -22.45
C LEU A 952 21.87 17.31 -23.10
N GLN A 953 21.63 18.50 -22.51
CA GLN A 953 22.22 19.76 -22.99
C GLN A 953 23.74 19.67 -23.00
N GLU A 954 24.34 19.16 -21.92
CA GLU A 954 25.79 19.00 -21.79
C GLU A 954 26.33 17.94 -22.76
N GLN A 955 25.59 16.84 -22.97
CA GLN A 955 26.00 15.74 -23.85
C GLN A 955 25.87 16.08 -25.34
N HIS A 956 24.81 16.77 -25.75
CA HIS A 956 24.46 17.00 -27.15
C HIS A 956 24.67 18.44 -27.62
N GLN A 957 25.06 19.36 -26.73
CA GLN A 957 25.22 20.80 -27.01
C GLN A 957 23.97 21.44 -27.64
N VAL A 958 22.81 21.02 -27.15
CA VAL A 958 21.49 21.50 -27.60
C VAL A 958 20.90 22.51 -26.63
N SER A 959 19.92 23.29 -27.07
CA SER A 959 19.20 24.23 -26.20
C SER A 959 18.38 23.48 -25.14
N GLU A 960 17.90 24.19 -24.10
CA GLU A 960 17.06 23.59 -23.05
C GLU A 960 15.75 23.04 -23.62
N GLU A 961 15.13 23.78 -24.54
CA GLU A 961 13.92 23.37 -25.23
C GLU A 961 14.15 22.12 -26.09
N GLU A 962 15.28 22.04 -26.78
CA GLU A 962 15.65 20.87 -27.58
C GLU A 962 15.95 19.65 -26.70
N ALA A 963 16.68 19.82 -25.58
CA ALA A 963 16.94 18.74 -24.62
C ALA A 963 15.64 18.22 -23.98
N MET A 964 14.72 19.12 -23.61
CA MET A 964 13.40 18.75 -23.09
C MET A 964 12.55 18.01 -24.12
N ALA A 965 12.58 18.44 -25.39
CA ALA A 965 11.90 17.74 -26.48
C ALA A 965 12.50 16.34 -26.75
N MET A 966 13.81 16.17 -26.50
CA MET A 966 14.51 14.88 -26.63
C MET A 966 14.23 13.92 -25.48
N LEU A 967 13.99 14.41 -24.26
CA LEU A 967 13.82 13.55 -23.08
C LEU A 967 12.70 12.55 -23.27
N ARG A 968 11.60 12.93 -23.94
CA ARG A 968 10.44 12.06 -24.19
C ARG A 968 9.68 12.47 -25.46
N PRO A 969 10.12 12.07 -26.66
CA PRO A 969 9.54 12.52 -27.93
C PRO A 969 8.13 11.97 -28.22
N LYS A 970 7.70 10.89 -27.53
CA LYS A 970 6.35 10.29 -27.67
C LYS A 970 5.30 10.91 -26.73
N CYS A 971 5.77 11.67 -25.77
CA CYS A 971 4.97 12.32 -24.74
C CYS A 971 4.25 13.59 -25.25
N GLY A 972 4.49 13.95 -26.52
CA GLY A 972 3.73 14.93 -27.29
C GLY A 972 3.42 14.42 -28.69
N ARG A 973 2.28 13.73 -28.87
CA ARG A 973 1.49 13.68 -30.12
C ARG A 973 0.14 13.04 -29.83
N ALA A 974 -0.92 13.81 -30.11
CA ALA A 974 -2.33 13.53 -29.85
C ALA A 974 -2.95 12.38 -30.70
N ASP A 975 -2.15 11.41 -31.16
CA ASP A 975 -2.59 10.45 -32.18
C ASP A 975 -3.12 9.13 -31.59
N ASN A 976 -3.30 9.02 -30.26
CA ASN A 976 -3.93 7.85 -29.66
C ASN A 976 -4.72 8.19 -28.37
N PRO A 977 -6.05 8.39 -28.45
CA PRO A 977 -6.87 8.86 -27.32
C PRO A 977 -6.92 7.87 -26.14
N THR A 978 -6.53 6.61 -26.34
CA THR A 978 -6.51 5.60 -25.27
C THR A 978 -5.20 5.49 -24.49
N HIS A 979 -4.12 6.16 -24.90
CA HIS A 979 -2.77 5.83 -24.39
C HIS A 979 -1.90 7.02 -23.96
N ALA A 980 -2.33 8.27 -24.09
CA ALA A 980 -1.48 9.46 -23.86
C ALA A 980 -1.93 10.39 -22.71
N HIS A 981 -2.70 9.91 -21.72
CA HIS A 981 -3.19 10.75 -20.61
C HIS A 981 -2.39 10.64 -19.30
N ALA A 982 -1.07 10.43 -19.39
CA ALA A 982 -0.20 10.47 -18.22
C ALA A 982 1.02 11.37 -18.49
N LEU A 983 0.95 12.57 -17.91
CA LEU A 983 2.06 13.36 -17.37
C LEU A 983 2.74 14.46 -18.19
N THR A 984 2.87 14.47 -19.51
CA THR A 984 3.95 15.33 -20.08
C THR A 984 3.58 16.66 -20.70
N ALA A 985 2.43 16.84 -21.36
CA ALA A 985 2.17 18.08 -22.10
C ALA A 985 1.75 19.27 -21.19
N ASP A 986 1.09 19.00 -20.07
CA ASP A 986 0.65 20.06 -19.14
C ASP A 986 1.62 20.31 -17.98
N MET A 987 2.61 19.44 -17.70
CA MET A 987 3.53 19.62 -16.56
C MET A 987 4.36 20.92 -16.64
N TYR A 988 4.54 21.47 -17.84
CA TYR A 988 5.30 22.70 -18.06
C TYR A 988 4.48 23.99 -17.90
N HIS A 989 3.18 23.98 -18.25
CA HIS A 989 2.30 25.15 -18.10
C HIS A 989 1.44 25.12 -16.83
N SER A 990 1.14 23.94 -16.31
CA SER A 990 0.26 23.80 -15.14
C SER A 990 0.98 23.89 -13.80
N GLY A 991 2.27 23.57 -13.69
CA GLY A 991 3.01 23.73 -12.42
C GLY A 991 3.05 25.18 -11.89
N SER A 992 3.06 26.16 -12.80
CA SER A 992 2.95 27.57 -12.43
C SER A 992 1.49 27.97 -12.14
N ALA A 993 0.51 27.40 -12.85
CA ALA A 993 -0.91 27.62 -12.57
C ALA A 993 -1.39 26.99 -11.24
N TYR A 994 -0.93 25.78 -10.90
CA TYR A 994 -1.26 25.04 -9.67
C TYR A 994 -0.71 25.73 -8.43
N SER A 995 0.56 26.16 -8.46
CA SER A 995 1.11 26.99 -7.38
C SER A 995 0.42 28.35 -7.29
N SER A 996 -0.07 28.91 -8.40
CA SER A 996 -0.81 30.19 -8.41
C SER A 996 -2.22 30.10 -7.82
N LEU A 997 -2.95 28.99 -8.03
CA LEU A 997 -4.28 28.78 -7.48
C LEU A 997 -4.23 28.45 -6.00
N ALA A 998 -3.39 27.50 -5.59
CA ALA A 998 -3.16 27.18 -4.18
C ALA A 998 -2.66 28.42 -3.42
N SER A 999 -1.70 29.18 -3.97
CA SER A 999 -1.26 30.42 -3.32
C SER A 999 -2.36 31.50 -3.25
N ARG A 1000 -3.26 31.61 -4.23
CA ARG A 1000 -4.40 32.55 -4.17
C ARG A 1000 -5.40 32.18 -3.09
N GLU A 1001 -5.73 30.90 -2.95
CA GLU A 1001 -6.62 30.41 -1.91
C GLU A 1001 -5.97 30.52 -0.54
N SER A 1002 -4.71 30.12 -0.38
CA SER A 1002 -3.94 30.29 0.85
C SER A 1002 -3.80 31.76 1.26
N LEU A 1003 -3.61 32.67 0.31
CA LEU A 1003 -3.60 34.12 0.57
C LEU A 1003 -4.98 34.63 0.99
N THR A 1004 -6.06 34.07 0.45
CA THR A 1004 -7.43 34.42 0.84
C THR A 1004 -7.72 33.94 2.26
N LEU A 1005 -7.34 32.70 2.58
CA LEU A 1005 -7.43 32.18 3.94
C LEU A 1005 -6.57 33.00 4.92
N ALA A 1006 -5.34 33.35 4.54
CA ALA A 1006 -4.47 34.21 5.35
C ALA A 1006 -5.09 35.61 5.58
N ARG A 1007 -5.80 36.17 4.59
CA ARG A 1007 -6.57 37.40 4.77
C ARG A 1007 -7.75 37.22 5.71
N CYS A 1008 -8.47 36.09 5.61
CA CYS A 1008 -9.50 35.79 6.58
C CYS A 1008 -8.89 35.77 7.99
N PHE A 1009 -7.76 35.07 8.18
CA PHE A 1009 -6.99 35.06 9.43
C PHE A 1009 -6.64 36.45 9.96
N ALA A 1010 -6.23 37.38 9.10
CA ALA A 1010 -5.87 38.74 9.48
C ALA A 1010 -7.07 39.65 9.82
N HIS A 1011 -8.28 39.32 9.35
CA HIS A 1011 -9.48 40.13 9.56
C HIS A 1011 -10.15 39.93 10.93
N SER A 1012 -9.79 38.88 11.67
CA SER A 1012 -10.24 38.59 13.05
C SER A 1012 -9.17 38.99 14.06
#